data_AF-E2B9L8-F1
#
_entry.id   AF-E2B9L8-F1
#
_cell.length_a   1.000
_cell.length_b   1.000
_cell.length_c   1.000
_cell.angle_alpha   90.00
_cell.angle_beta   90.00
_cell.angle_gamma   90.00
#
_symmetry.space_group_name_H-M   'P 1'
#
loop_
_entity.id
_entity.type
_entity.pdbx_description
1 polymer ?
#
loop_
_entity_poly.entity_id
_entity_poly.type
_entity_poly.pdbx_seq_one_letter_code
_entity_poly.pdbx_strand_id
1 'polypeptide(L)'
;MRQAGRYLPEYRKIRQIAGSFLDLCYTPALAAEVTLQPIRRFGFDAAILFSDILVIPHALGRDLHFEEGRGPQLTPVTVHDISKLTDNGAVERLAPVYETISLVKQDIDEKTALIGFCGAPWTVATYMIAGHGTSDQAPARLFGYENPQAMQDLLNCLADVSADHLIAQIEAGAEAVQIFDSWAGVLDETSFEAFCVAPVRRMVERVRRRHADTPIIGFPRGAGVLYTDYAQKTGVTALGLDWSVPLSFAQKLQETVPVQGNLDPVRLVAGGKALDEGVDMILQALGSKPFIFNLGHGITPQTPIAHVEQMVKRVRGQGFSSMQEMKLQELKSKTPVELLAFAEELEVENANAMRKQELMFAILKKLALQEIEIIGEGVVEILQDGFGFLRSADANYLPGPDDIYLSPSQIRRFSLKTGDTVEGPIRSPKEGERYFALLKVNTINFEDPDTIRHKIHFDNLTPLYPNERLRMEMDNPTGKDMSQRVIDLVAPLGKGQRGLIVAPPRTGKTVLLQNIAHSITANHPECYLIVLLIDERPEEVTDMQRSVKGEVVSSTFDEPASRHVQVAEMVIEKAKRLVEHGRDVVILLDSITRLGRAYNTVVPSSGKVLTGGVDANALQRPKRFFGAARNIEEGGSLTIIATALVDTGSRMDEVIFEEFKGTGNSEIVLDRKIADKRIFPAMDILKSGTRKEDLLVARQDLQKIFVLRRILSPMGTTDAIEFLIDKLKQTKTNSEFFDSMNT
;
A
#
# COMPACT_ATOMS: atom_id res chain seq x y z
N MET A 1 -12.64 -14.73 13.45
CA MET A 1 -12.92 -14.49 14.89
C MET A 1 -13.09 -13.01 15.19
N ARG A 2 -13.67 -12.65 16.35
CA ARG A 2 -14.07 -11.28 16.73
C ARG A 2 -13.07 -10.19 16.28
N GLN A 3 -13.41 -9.55 15.16
CA GLN A 3 -12.58 -8.53 14.50
C GLN A 3 -12.83 -7.14 15.07
N ALA A 4 -14.07 -6.86 15.51
CA ALA A 4 -14.45 -5.61 16.14
C ALA A 4 -14.29 -5.70 17.66
N GLY A 5 -13.44 -4.84 18.24
CA GLY A 5 -13.13 -4.91 19.65
C GLY A 5 -12.28 -3.76 20.17
N ARG A 6 -11.94 -3.84 21.46
CA ARG A 6 -11.34 -2.73 22.24
C ARG A 6 -9.97 -2.26 21.76
N TYR A 7 -9.29 -3.03 20.90
CA TYR A 7 -8.02 -2.61 20.30
C TYR A 7 -8.21 -1.45 19.30
N LEU A 8 -9.41 -1.30 18.71
CA LEU A 8 -9.76 -0.21 17.80
C LEU A 8 -10.22 1.04 18.57
N PRO A 9 -9.65 2.23 18.32
CA PRO A 9 -10.07 3.47 18.96
C PRO A 9 -11.50 3.87 18.58
N GLU A 10 -11.93 3.66 17.34
CA GLU A 10 -13.30 3.92 16.86
C GLU A 10 -14.34 3.04 17.56
N TYR A 11 -14.02 1.76 17.79
CA TYR A 11 -14.86 0.86 18.57
C TYR A 11 -15.06 1.40 19.99
N ARG A 12 -13.98 1.87 20.63
CA ARG A 12 -14.05 2.45 21.99
C ARG A 12 -14.96 3.67 22.06
N LYS A 13 -15.04 4.47 20.98
CA LYS A 13 -15.96 5.62 20.90
C LYS A 13 -17.41 5.18 20.84
N ILE A 14 -17.75 4.27 19.91
CA ILE A 14 -19.12 3.73 19.81
C ILE A 14 -19.52 3.02 21.09
N ARG A 15 -18.56 2.34 21.72
CA ARG A 15 -18.76 1.65 22.98
C ARG A 15 -19.17 2.57 24.13
N GLN A 16 -18.64 3.80 24.17
CA GLN A 16 -19.03 4.80 25.16
C GLN A 16 -20.43 5.35 24.93
N ILE A 17 -20.87 5.42 23.66
CA ILE A 17 -22.21 5.91 23.28
C ILE A 17 -23.29 4.91 23.69
N ALA A 18 -23.05 3.61 23.50
CA ALA A 18 -24.06 2.57 23.71
C ALA A 18 -24.46 2.36 25.19
N GLY A 19 -23.73 2.91 26.16
CA GLY A 19 -24.02 2.72 27.59
C GLY A 19 -23.56 1.37 28.14
N SER A 20 -24.13 0.25 27.68
CA SER A 20 -23.79 -1.11 28.16
C SER A 20 -23.34 -2.07 27.06
N PHE A 21 -22.98 -3.32 27.44
CA PHE A 21 -22.61 -4.34 26.45
C PHE A 21 -23.76 -4.86 25.63
N LEU A 22 -24.85 -5.13 26.31
CA LEU A 22 -26.06 -5.62 25.67
C LEU A 22 -26.70 -4.54 24.82
N ASP A 23 -26.71 -3.29 25.28
CA ASP A 23 -27.27 -2.17 24.49
C ASP A 23 -26.52 -2.00 23.16
N LEU A 24 -25.20 -2.17 23.16
CA LEU A 24 -24.43 -2.16 21.91
C LEU A 24 -24.82 -3.31 20.98
N CYS A 25 -25.15 -4.49 21.51
CA CYS A 25 -25.57 -5.64 20.70
C CYS A 25 -27.02 -5.50 20.20
N TYR A 26 -27.88 -4.85 20.97
CA TYR A 26 -29.32 -4.67 20.67
C TYR A 26 -29.66 -3.35 19.98
N THR A 27 -28.68 -2.48 19.73
CA THR A 27 -28.87 -1.25 18.95
C THR A 27 -28.36 -1.47 17.53
N PRO A 28 -29.22 -1.75 16.52
CA PRO A 28 -28.79 -2.27 15.23
C PRO A 28 -27.81 -1.35 14.49
N ALA A 29 -28.06 -0.05 14.51
CA ALA A 29 -27.18 0.94 13.88
C ALA A 29 -25.77 0.96 14.52
N LEU A 30 -25.68 0.86 15.85
CA LEU A 30 -24.38 0.86 16.53
C LEU A 30 -23.64 -0.47 16.33
N ALA A 31 -24.37 -1.60 16.39
CA ALA A 31 -23.84 -2.93 16.12
C ALA A 31 -23.33 -3.07 14.67
N ALA A 32 -24.07 -2.50 13.70
CA ALA A 32 -23.69 -2.49 12.29
C ALA A 32 -22.43 -1.64 12.07
N GLU A 33 -22.39 -0.44 12.66
CA GLU A 33 -21.22 0.43 12.59
C GLU A 33 -19.96 -0.27 13.12
N VAL A 34 -20.01 -0.88 14.31
CA VAL A 34 -18.83 -1.60 14.84
C VAL A 34 -18.47 -2.83 14.01
N THR A 35 -19.44 -3.50 13.38
CA THR A 35 -19.18 -4.63 12.48
C THR A 35 -18.39 -4.20 11.24
N LEU A 36 -18.68 -3.02 10.69
CA LEU A 36 -18.06 -2.49 9.47
C LEU A 36 -16.69 -1.84 9.72
N GLN A 37 -16.37 -1.41 10.95
CA GLN A 37 -15.11 -0.75 11.28
C GLN A 37 -13.86 -1.53 10.85
N PRO A 38 -13.71 -2.84 11.16
CA PRO A 38 -12.54 -3.60 10.73
C PRO A 38 -12.49 -3.79 9.21
N ILE A 39 -13.65 -3.87 8.54
CA ILE A 39 -13.72 -3.98 7.07
C ILE A 39 -13.23 -2.69 6.43
N ARG A 40 -13.74 -1.54 6.86
CA ARG A 40 -13.31 -0.24 6.32
C ARG A 40 -11.83 0.04 6.59
N ARG A 41 -11.29 -0.43 7.71
CA ARG A 41 -9.90 -0.19 8.11
C ARG A 41 -8.90 -1.15 7.45
N PHE A 42 -9.15 -2.46 7.51
CA PHE A 42 -8.20 -3.49 7.10
C PHE A 42 -8.59 -4.17 5.79
N GLY A 43 -9.83 -3.96 5.34
CA GLY A 43 -10.38 -4.56 4.13
C GLY A 43 -10.50 -6.08 4.23
N PHE A 44 -10.81 -6.69 5.40
CA PHE A 44 -10.91 -8.15 5.54
C PHE A 44 -11.89 -8.79 4.55
N ASP A 45 -11.63 -10.04 4.15
CA ASP A 45 -12.44 -10.78 3.16
C ASP A 45 -13.81 -11.23 3.70
N ALA A 46 -14.04 -11.13 5.00
CA ALA A 46 -15.33 -11.39 5.62
C ALA A 46 -15.56 -10.51 6.85
N ALA A 47 -16.76 -9.93 6.96
CA ALA A 47 -17.29 -9.38 8.19
C ALA A 47 -17.88 -10.48 9.05
N ILE A 48 -17.66 -10.39 10.37
CA ILE A 48 -18.38 -11.20 11.34
C ILE A 48 -19.30 -10.28 12.14
N LEU A 49 -20.57 -10.67 12.25
CA LEU A 49 -21.58 -9.97 13.04
C LEU A 49 -20.99 -9.58 14.41
N PHE A 50 -21.18 -8.33 14.82
CA PHE A 50 -20.96 -7.94 16.21
C PHE A 50 -22.18 -8.30 17.06
N SER A 51 -22.03 -9.33 17.90
CA SER A 51 -23.03 -9.76 18.88
C SER A 51 -22.33 -10.45 20.06
N ASP A 52 -23.11 -11.09 20.95
CA ASP A 52 -22.61 -11.93 22.04
C ASP A 52 -23.17 -13.35 21.95
N ILE A 53 -22.41 -14.34 22.42
CA ILE A 53 -22.93 -15.71 22.51
C ILE A 53 -24.03 -15.85 23.57
N LEU A 54 -24.08 -14.95 24.56
CA LEU A 54 -25.04 -14.99 25.67
C LEU A 54 -26.35 -14.23 25.38
N VAL A 55 -26.53 -13.69 24.17
CA VAL A 55 -27.84 -13.16 23.76
C VAL A 55 -28.93 -14.23 23.80
N ILE A 56 -28.58 -15.51 23.64
CA ILE A 56 -29.50 -16.65 23.70
C ILE A 56 -30.09 -16.82 25.13
N PRO A 57 -29.29 -16.99 26.21
CA PRO A 57 -29.80 -16.96 27.58
C PRO A 57 -30.65 -15.73 27.90
N HIS A 58 -30.22 -14.53 27.46
CA HIS A 58 -30.99 -13.31 27.68
C HIS A 58 -32.36 -13.37 26.96
N ALA A 59 -32.39 -13.84 25.72
CA ALA A 59 -33.62 -14.07 24.96
C ALA A 59 -34.48 -15.21 25.51
N LEU A 60 -33.93 -16.08 26.36
CA LEU A 60 -34.68 -17.06 27.16
C LEU A 60 -35.18 -16.49 28.49
N GLY A 61 -34.99 -15.19 28.73
CA GLY A 61 -35.44 -14.50 29.94
C GLY A 61 -34.50 -14.65 31.14
N ARG A 62 -33.24 -15.05 30.92
CA ARG A 62 -32.22 -15.03 31.97
C ARG A 62 -31.69 -13.61 32.19
N ASP A 63 -31.33 -13.32 33.43
CA ASP A 63 -30.81 -12.04 33.90
C ASP A 63 -29.33 -11.88 33.56
N LEU A 64 -29.03 -11.62 32.29
CA LEU A 64 -27.66 -11.37 31.84
C LEU A 64 -27.29 -9.90 32.06
N HIS A 65 -26.18 -9.65 32.76
CA HIS A 65 -25.52 -8.35 32.81
C HIS A 65 -24.00 -8.49 32.72
N PHE A 66 -23.32 -7.40 32.35
CA PHE A 66 -21.86 -7.40 32.20
C PHE A 66 -21.23 -6.49 33.26
N GLU A 67 -20.39 -7.07 34.11
CA GLU A 67 -19.62 -6.34 35.12
C GLU A 67 -18.20 -6.08 34.64
N GLU A 68 -17.73 -4.84 34.82
CA GLU A 68 -16.37 -4.45 34.44
C GLU A 68 -15.34 -5.26 35.26
N GLY A 69 -14.36 -5.85 34.57
CA GLY A 69 -13.35 -6.72 35.18
C GLY A 69 -13.81 -8.14 35.56
N ARG A 70 -15.11 -8.40 35.60
CA ARG A 70 -15.69 -9.73 35.96
C ARG A 70 -16.35 -10.46 34.78
N GLY A 71 -16.71 -9.73 33.72
CA GLY A 71 -17.32 -10.31 32.53
C GLY A 71 -18.83 -10.53 32.71
N PRO A 72 -19.43 -11.48 31.96
CA PRO A 72 -20.86 -11.75 32.04
C PRO A 72 -21.24 -12.38 33.38
N GLN A 73 -22.39 -11.96 33.91
CA GLN A 73 -23.01 -12.46 35.14
C GLN A 73 -24.46 -12.83 34.83
N LEU A 74 -24.92 -13.95 35.39
CA LEU A 74 -26.28 -14.45 35.35
C LEU A 74 -26.62 -15.11 36.68
N THR A 75 -27.90 -15.19 37.04
CA THR A 75 -28.33 -16.11 38.09
C THR A 75 -28.09 -17.56 37.62
N PRO A 76 -27.37 -18.39 38.40
CA PRO A 76 -27.20 -19.81 38.12
C PRO A 76 -28.53 -20.53 37.89
N VAL A 77 -28.60 -21.36 36.86
CA VAL A 77 -29.81 -22.12 36.51
C VAL A 77 -29.90 -23.40 37.36
N THR A 78 -31.09 -23.69 37.89
CA THR A 78 -31.37 -24.95 38.60
C THR A 78 -32.09 -25.96 37.72
N VAL A 79 -32.15 -27.23 38.14
CA VAL A 79 -32.97 -28.27 37.46
C VAL A 79 -34.42 -27.83 37.29
N HIS A 80 -34.99 -27.17 38.31
CA HIS A 80 -36.35 -26.64 38.24
C HIS A 80 -36.51 -25.54 37.21
N ASP A 81 -35.53 -24.64 37.11
CA ASP A 81 -35.55 -23.58 36.11
C ASP A 81 -35.45 -24.13 34.69
N ILE A 82 -34.60 -25.14 34.46
CA ILE A 82 -34.45 -25.81 33.15
C ILE A 82 -35.79 -26.38 32.68
N SER A 83 -36.55 -27.03 33.57
CA SER A 83 -37.87 -27.60 33.23
C SER A 83 -38.90 -26.55 32.78
N LYS A 84 -38.64 -25.27 33.04
CA LYS A 84 -39.50 -24.14 32.68
C LYS A 84 -38.98 -23.32 31.52
N LEU A 85 -37.78 -23.62 30.99
CA LEU A 85 -37.26 -22.93 29.83
C LEU A 85 -38.15 -23.23 28.63
N THR A 86 -38.61 -22.18 27.96
CA THR A 86 -39.38 -22.28 26.71
C THR A 86 -38.72 -21.42 25.65
N ASP A 87 -38.77 -21.87 24.41
CA ASP A 87 -38.28 -21.17 23.23
C ASP A 87 -39.20 -20.03 22.77
N ASN A 88 -40.46 -20.03 23.23
CA ASN A 88 -41.48 -19.04 22.88
C ASN A 88 -40.99 -17.58 23.01
N GLY A 89 -40.89 -16.90 21.87
CA GLY A 89 -40.52 -15.48 21.80
C GLY A 89 -39.02 -15.20 21.74
N ALA A 90 -38.15 -16.22 21.77
CA ALA A 90 -36.69 -16.01 21.81
C ALA A 90 -36.17 -15.38 20.51
N VAL A 91 -36.63 -15.86 19.35
CA VAL A 91 -36.23 -15.32 18.04
C VAL A 91 -36.74 -13.88 17.88
N GLU A 92 -37.98 -13.60 18.29
CA GLU A 92 -38.59 -12.27 18.24
C GLU A 92 -37.84 -11.26 19.10
N ARG A 93 -37.41 -11.67 20.31
CA ARG A 93 -36.57 -10.83 21.19
C ARG A 93 -35.19 -10.53 20.59
N LEU A 94 -34.72 -11.36 19.67
CA LEU A 94 -33.45 -11.19 18.96
C LEU A 94 -33.59 -10.44 17.63
N ALA A 95 -34.79 -9.95 17.28
CA ALA A 95 -35.02 -9.18 16.05
C ALA A 95 -34.00 -8.04 15.79
N PRO A 96 -33.54 -7.28 16.81
CA PRO A 96 -32.50 -6.26 16.59
C PRO A 96 -31.16 -6.82 16.07
N VAL A 97 -30.84 -8.07 16.41
CA VAL A 97 -29.62 -8.74 15.90
C VAL A 97 -29.75 -9.02 14.40
N TYR A 98 -30.94 -9.38 13.93
CA TYR A 98 -31.19 -9.63 12.50
C TYR A 98 -31.25 -8.33 11.69
N GLU A 99 -31.83 -7.27 12.27
CA GLU A 99 -31.79 -5.94 11.68
C GLU A 99 -30.35 -5.45 11.51
N THR A 100 -29.47 -5.73 12.46
CA THR A 100 -28.03 -5.45 12.35
C THR A 100 -27.43 -6.11 11.11
N ILE A 101 -27.73 -7.39 10.86
CA ILE A 101 -27.24 -8.13 9.68
C ILE A 101 -27.74 -7.47 8.39
N SER A 102 -29.01 -7.09 8.35
CA SER A 102 -29.60 -6.42 7.19
C SER A 102 -28.90 -5.09 6.89
N LEU A 103 -28.61 -4.28 7.92
CA LEU A 103 -27.88 -3.02 7.78
C LEU A 103 -26.43 -3.25 7.32
N VAL A 104 -25.73 -4.22 7.89
CA VAL A 104 -24.36 -4.54 7.47
C VAL A 104 -24.34 -5.01 6.02
N LYS A 105 -25.29 -5.84 5.59
CA LYS A 105 -25.35 -6.35 4.22
C LYS A 105 -25.63 -5.25 3.18
N GLN A 106 -26.31 -4.17 3.55
CA GLN A 106 -26.54 -3.00 2.68
C GLN A 106 -25.26 -2.18 2.46
N ASP A 107 -24.37 -2.14 3.45
CA ASP A 107 -23.20 -1.25 3.46
C ASP A 107 -21.88 -1.95 3.12
N ILE A 108 -21.86 -3.30 3.08
CA ILE A 108 -20.67 -4.09 2.75
C ILE A 108 -20.56 -4.32 1.25
N ASP A 109 -19.33 -4.39 0.73
CA ASP A 109 -19.11 -4.64 -0.69
C ASP A 109 -19.44 -6.09 -1.09
N GLU A 110 -19.79 -6.31 -2.36
CA GLU A 110 -20.20 -7.63 -2.87
C GLU A 110 -19.11 -8.71 -2.75
N LYS A 111 -17.84 -8.35 -2.56
CA LYS A 111 -16.73 -9.31 -2.46
C LYS A 111 -16.44 -9.73 -1.03
N THR A 112 -17.01 -9.04 -0.03
CA THR A 112 -16.82 -9.34 1.39
C THR A 112 -18.00 -10.16 1.92
N ALA A 113 -17.71 -11.36 2.42
CA ALA A 113 -18.74 -12.24 2.97
C ALA A 113 -19.26 -11.75 4.35
N LEU A 114 -20.53 -11.95 4.65
CA LEU A 114 -21.09 -11.71 5.98
C LEU A 114 -21.28 -13.01 6.76
N ILE A 115 -20.58 -13.13 7.89
CA ILE A 115 -20.61 -14.31 8.77
C ILE A 115 -21.49 -14.03 10.00
N GLY A 116 -22.57 -14.79 10.12
CA GLY A 116 -23.37 -14.90 11.34
C GLY A 116 -22.72 -15.86 12.36
N PHE A 117 -23.14 -15.83 13.61
CA PHE A 117 -22.64 -16.78 14.60
C PHE A 117 -23.54 -16.98 15.81
N CYS A 118 -23.30 -18.07 16.55
CA CYS A 118 -23.84 -18.28 17.89
C CYS A 118 -22.83 -19.04 18.77
N GLY A 119 -23.10 -19.10 20.08
CA GLY A 119 -22.40 -20.03 20.97
C GLY A 119 -22.92 -21.46 20.81
N ALA A 120 -22.06 -22.44 21.00
CA ALA A 120 -22.48 -23.84 21.07
C ALA A 120 -23.24 -24.13 22.38
N PRO A 121 -24.16 -25.10 22.40
CA PRO A 121 -24.98 -25.41 23.57
C PRO A 121 -24.20 -25.71 24.84
N TRP A 122 -23.12 -26.48 24.77
CA TRP A 122 -22.23 -26.72 25.92
C TRP A 122 -21.65 -25.41 26.47
N THR A 123 -21.02 -24.62 25.61
CA THR A 123 -20.43 -23.34 25.99
C THR A 123 -21.46 -22.39 26.62
N VAL A 124 -22.68 -22.31 26.09
CA VAL A 124 -23.73 -21.46 26.65
C VAL A 124 -24.26 -22.01 27.99
N ALA A 125 -24.45 -23.33 28.08
CA ALA A 125 -24.88 -23.99 29.31
C ALA A 125 -23.89 -23.76 30.46
N THR A 126 -22.58 -23.72 30.20
CA THR A 126 -21.60 -23.50 31.27
C THR A 126 -21.77 -22.15 31.95
N TYR A 127 -22.06 -21.09 31.19
CA TYR A 127 -22.39 -19.77 31.74
C TYR A 127 -23.73 -19.78 32.48
N MET A 128 -24.75 -20.46 31.96
CA MET A 128 -26.05 -20.54 32.63
C MET A 128 -25.97 -21.29 33.96
N ILE A 129 -25.17 -22.36 34.05
CA ILE A 129 -25.02 -23.17 35.26
C ILE A 129 -24.14 -22.47 36.30
N ALA A 130 -22.99 -21.93 35.89
CA ALA A 130 -22.09 -21.27 36.83
C ALA A 130 -22.54 -19.84 37.19
N GLY A 131 -23.36 -19.20 36.35
CA GLY A 131 -23.72 -17.79 36.46
C GLY A 131 -22.60 -16.83 36.03
N HIS A 132 -21.40 -17.33 35.74
CA HIS A 132 -20.26 -16.53 35.29
C HIS A 132 -19.26 -17.41 34.52
N GLY A 133 -18.22 -16.80 33.94
CA GLY A 133 -17.13 -17.55 33.34
C GLY A 133 -16.29 -18.27 34.40
N THR A 134 -16.05 -19.57 34.22
CA THR A 134 -15.08 -20.36 35.01
C THR A 134 -13.93 -20.82 34.10
N SER A 135 -12.80 -21.29 34.63
CA SER A 135 -11.64 -21.69 33.80
C SER A 135 -11.70 -23.15 33.36
N ASP A 136 -12.19 -24.04 34.21
CA ASP A 136 -12.23 -25.49 34.02
C ASP A 136 -13.65 -26.05 33.84
N GLN A 137 -14.65 -25.16 33.80
CA GLN A 137 -16.08 -25.47 33.78
C GLN A 137 -16.50 -26.53 34.80
N ALA A 138 -15.83 -26.62 35.96
CA ALA A 138 -16.13 -27.63 36.97
C ALA A 138 -17.62 -27.63 37.41
N PRO A 139 -18.29 -26.48 37.62
CA PRO A 139 -19.70 -26.48 37.98
C PRO A 139 -20.60 -27.13 36.93
N ALA A 140 -20.34 -26.87 35.64
CA ALA A 140 -21.14 -27.41 34.54
C ALA A 140 -20.88 -28.92 34.32
N ARG A 141 -19.61 -29.35 34.45
CA ARG A 141 -19.26 -30.78 34.38
C ARG A 141 -19.89 -31.56 35.54
N LEU A 142 -19.78 -31.03 36.76
CA LEU A 142 -20.42 -31.62 37.94
C LEU A 142 -21.94 -31.71 37.76
N PHE A 143 -22.58 -30.62 37.31
CA PHE A 143 -24.01 -30.61 37.01
C PHE A 143 -24.41 -31.69 35.99
N GLY A 144 -23.62 -31.86 34.92
CA GLY A 144 -23.85 -32.90 33.92
C GLY A 144 -23.74 -34.32 34.48
N TYR A 145 -22.87 -34.55 35.46
CA TYR A 145 -22.71 -35.86 36.12
C TYR A 145 -23.82 -36.13 37.15
N GLU A 146 -24.22 -35.11 37.91
CA GLU A 146 -25.25 -35.24 38.94
C GLU A 146 -26.67 -35.25 38.36
N ASN A 147 -26.91 -34.52 37.27
CA ASN A 147 -28.23 -34.28 36.70
C ASN A 147 -28.22 -34.50 35.17
N PRO A 148 -27.88 -35.70 34.67
CA PRO A 148 -27.67 -35.95 33.23
C PRO A 148 -28.91 -35.65 32.37
N GLN A 149 -30.12 -35.96 32.87
CA GLN A 149 -31.35 -35.65 32.14
C GLN A 149 -31.57 -34.14 32.02
N ALA A 150 -31.45 -33.40 33.13
CA ALA A 150 -31.62 -31.95 33.12
C ALA A 150 -30.56 -31.26 32.24
N MET A 151 -29.33 -31.78 32.24
CA MET A 151 -28.28 -31.31 31.34
C MET A 151 -28.64 -31.54 29.88
N GLN A 152 -29.14 -32.74 29.54
CA GLN A 152 -29.59 -33.04 28.18
C GLN A 152 -30.76 -32.13 27.75
N ASP A 153 -31.73 -31.91 28.63
CA ASP A 153 -32.89 -31.03 28.36
C ASP A 153 -32.43 -29.59 28.09
N LEU A 154 -31.49 -29.08 28.90
CA LEU A 154 -30.89 -27.76 28.70
C LEU A 154 -30.14 -27.66 27.36
N LEU A 155 -29.31 -28.65 27.05
CA LEU A 155 -28.54 -28.67 25.78
C LEU A 155 -29.46 -28.76 24.56
N ASN A 156 -30.54 -29.54 24.63
CA ASN A 156 -31.53 -29.65 23.55
C ASN A 156 -32.26 -28.32 23.34
N CYS A 157 -32.70 -27.68 24.42
CA CYS A 157 -33.35 -26.37 24.37
C CYS A 157 -32.41 -25.31 23.74
N LEU A 158 -31.16 -25.25 24.22
CA LEU A 158 -30.16 -24.33 23.68
C LEU A 158 -29.83 -24.63 22.21
N ALA A 159 -29.75 -25.91 21.82
CA ALA A 159 -29.54 -26.31 20.43
C ALA A 159 -30.68 -25.84 19.52
N ASP A 160 -31.94 -26.04 19.92
CA ASP A 160 -33.09 -25.63 19.12
C ASP A 160 -33.15 -24.11 18.94
N VAL A 161 -33.02 -23.35 20.04
CA VAL A 161 -33.07 -21.89 20.02
C VAL A 161 -31.89 -21.31 19.24
N SER A 162 -30.70 -21.87 19.40
CA SER A 162 -29.51 -21.42 18.66
C SER A 162 -29.62 -21.73 17.16
N ALA A 163 -30.21 -22.87 16.79
CA ALA A 163 -30.46 -23.20 15.39
C ALA A 163 -31.46 -22.24 14.75
N ASP A 164 -32.57 -21.93 15.43
CA ASP A 164 -33.56 -20.97 14.95
C ASP A 164 -32.96 -19.55 14.86
N HIS A 165 -32.10 -19.19 15.81
CA HIS A 165 -31.33 -17.94 15.75
C HIS A 165 -30.42 -17.89 14.51
N LEU A 166 -29.66 -18.96 14.22
CA LEU A 166 -28.82 -19.02 13.03
C LEU A 166 -29.63 -18.98 11.73
N ILE A 167 -30.78 -19.65 11.67
CA ILE A 167 -31.70 -19.60 10.52
C ILE A 167 -32.14 -18.15 10.28
N ALA A 168 -32.58 -17.45 11.32
CA ALA A 168 -33.00 -16.05 11.21
C ALA A 168 -31.83 -15.13 10.80
N GLN A 169 -30.60 -15.40 11.23
CA GLN A 169 -29.41 -14.66 10.75
C GLN A 169 -29.17 -14.89 9.25
N ILE A 170 -29.34 -16.12 8.75
CA ILE A 170 -29.20 -16.45 7.32
C ILE A 170 -30.28 -15.76 6.51
N GLU A 171 -31.55 -15.82 6.96
CA GLU A 171 -32.67 -15.15 6.31
C GLU A 171 -32.50 -13.62 6.28
N ALA A 172 -31.79 -13.04 7.25
CA ALA A 172 -31.46 -11.62 7.30
C ALA A 172 -30.26 -11.20 6.44
N GLY A 173 -29.50 -12.15 5.87
CA GLY A 173 -28.42 -11.88 4.92
C GLY A 173 -27.04 -12.44 5.27
N ALA A 174 -26.91 -13.26 6.34
CA ALA A 174 -25.65 -13.96 6.60
C ALA A 174 -25.40 -15.05 5.54
N GLU A 175 -24.20 -15.05 4.95
CA GLU A 175 -23.80 -15.95 3.87
C GLU A 175 -23.11 -17.22 4.37
N ALA A 176 -22.56 -17.16 5.58
CA ALA A 176 -22.06 -18.31 6.33
C ALA A 176 -22.36 -18.12 7.82
N VAL A 177 -22.36 -19.22 8.58
CA VAL A 177 -22.54 -19.16 10.04
C VAL A 177 -21.47 -19.92 10.78
N GLN A 178 -21.05 -19.41 11.94
CA GLN A 178 -20.04 -20.04 12.79
C GLN A 178 -20.61 -20.42 14.17
N ILE A 179 -20.34 -21.65 14.62
CA ILE A 179 -20.72 -22.16 15.94
C ILE A 179 -19.47 -22.17 16.82
N PHE A 180 -19.47 -21.33 17.86
CA PHE A 180 -18.36 -21.18 18.79
C PHE A 180 -18.53 -22.08 20.01
N ASP A 181 -17.75 -23.17 20.07
CA ASP A 181 -17.69 -24.02 21.26
C ASP A 181 -16.39 -23.78 22.03
N SER A 182 -16.35 -22.62 22.67
CA SER A 182 -15.19 -22.04 23.36
C SER A 182 -14.63 -22.90 24.50
N TRP A 183 -15.48 -23.76 25.08
CA TRP A 183 -15.16 -24.57 26.26
C TRP A 183 -15.12 -26.08 25.97
N ALA A 184 -15.01 -26.50 24.72
CA ALA A 184 -15.03 -27.92 24.37
C ALA A 184 -13.81 -28.69 24.93
N GLY A 185 -12.63 -28.07 24.95
CA GLY A 185 -11.36 -28.71 25.34
C GLY A 185 -11.21 -29.12 26.82
N VAL A 186 -12.20 -28.86 27.69
CA VAL A 186 -12.18 -29.32 29.09
C VAL A 186 -12.92 -30.64 29.31
N LEU A 187 -13.54 -31.19 28.26
CA LEU A 187 -14.33 -32.41 28.31
C LEU A 187 -13.48 -33.65 27.98
N ASP A 188 -13.82 -34.77 28.64
CA ASP A 188 -13.38 -36.09 28.18
C ASP A 188 -14.16 -36.51 26.92
N GLU A 189 -13.75 -37.60 26.28
CA GLU A 189 -14.33 -38.09 25.02
C GLU A 189 -15.85 -38.37 25.11
N THR A 190 -16.31 -38.95 26.21
CA THR A 190 -17.74 -39.29 26.38
C THR A 190 -18.57 -38.03 26.56
N SER A 191 -18.09 -37.13 27.42
CA SER A 191 -18.73 -35.84 27.65
C SER A 191 -18.69 -34.94 26.41
N PHE A 192 -17.62 -34.98 25.60
CA PHE A 192 -17.50 -34.23 24.35
C PHE A 192 -18.53 -34.72 23.32
N GLU A 193 -18.70 -36.03 23.15
CA GLU A 193 -19.75 -36.55 22.26
C GLU A 193 -21.15 -36.13 22.73
N ALA A 194 -21.43 -36.24 24.03
CA ALA A 194 -22.74 -35.94 24.60
C ALA A 194 -23.06 -34.44 24.63
N PHE A 195 -22.10 -33.59 24.98
CA PHE A 195 -22.33 -32.17 25.27
C PHE A 195 -21.93 -31.25 24.12
N CYS A 196 -21.01 -31.65 23.24
CA CYS A 196 -20.58 -30.85 22.08
C CYS A 196 -21.14 -31.42 20.79
N VAL A 197 -20.82 -32.68 20.46
CA VAL A 197 -21.14 -33.26 19.14
C VAL A 197 -22.64 -33.43 18.94
N ALA A 198 -23.33 -34.13 19.84
CA ALA A 198 -24.76 -34.42 19.70
C ALA A 198 -25.63 -33.15 19.57
N PRO A 199 -25.49 -32.11 20.42
CA PRO A 199 -26.30 -30.90 20.28
C PRO A 199 -25.90 -30.05 19.06
N VAL A 200 -24.62 -30.01 18.67
CA VAL A 200 -24.22 -29.30 17.43
C VAL A 200 -24.76 -30.03 16.19
N ARG A 201 -24.74 -31.37 16.16
CA ARG A 201 -25.40 -32.17 15.11
C ARG A 201 -26.88 -31.81 14.97
N ARG A 202 -27.60 -31.75 16.10
CA ARG A 202 -29.01 -31.33 16.14
C ARG A 202 -29.20 -29.94 15.52
N MET A 203 -28.34 -28.98 15.86
CA MET A 203 -28.37 -27.63 15.29
C MET A 203 -28.18 -27.64 13.78
N VAL A 204 -27.12 -28.32 13.32
CA VAL A 204 -26.77 -28.39 11.89
C VAL A 204 -27.90 -29.06 11.10
N GLU A 205 -28.46 -30.16 11.57
CA GLU A 205 -29.59 -30.83 10.92
C GLU A 205 -30.80 -29.89 10.78
N ARG A 206 -31.10 -29.11 11.82
CA ARG A 206 -32.21 -28.15 11.81
C ARG A 206 -31.95 -26.99 10.84
N VAL A 207 -30.75 -26.41 10.83
CA VAL A 207 -30.35 -25.36 9.87
C VAL A 207 -30.42 -25.90 8.44
N ARG A 208 -29.88 -27.09 8.18
CA ARG A 208 -29.84 -27.71 6.84
C ARG A 208 -31.22 -28.02 6.27
N ARG A 209 -32.22 -28.33 7.11
CA ARG A 209 -33.61 -28.52 6.65
C ARG A 209 -34.20 -27.25 6.02
N ARG A 210 -33.72 -26.07 6.42
CA ARG A 210 -34.18 -24.77 5.91
C ARG A 210 -33.23 -24.17 4.88
N HIS A 211 -31.92 -24.32 5.09
CA HIS A 211 -30.85 -23.78 4.27
C HIS A 211 -29.80 -24.86 4.01
N ALA A 212 -30.02 -25.66 2.96
CA ALA A 212 -29.22 -26.84 2.67
C ALA A 212 -27.76 -26.52 2.31
N ASP A 213 -27.50 -25.37 1.68
CA ASP A 213 -26.18 -25.06 1.09
C ASP A 213 -25.35 -24.06 1.91
N THR A 214 -25.91 -23.44 2.96
CA THR A 214 -25.19 -22.43 3.74
C THR A 214 -23.95 -23.04 4.42
N PRO A 215 -22.73 -22.49 4.24
CA PRO A 215 -21.55 -22.96 4.94
C PRO A 215 -21.70 -22.79 6.47
N ILE A 216 -21.40 -23.87 7.21
CA ILE A 216 -21.41 -23.86 8.67
C ILE A 216 -20.01 -24.18 9.17
N ILE A 217 -19.42 -23.30 9.96
CA ILE A 217 -18.08 -23.47 10.54
C ILE A 217 -18.23 -23.91 12.00
N GLY A 218 -17.76 -25.11 12.35
CA GLY A 218 -17.71 -25.57 13.74
C GLY A 218 -16.37 -25.26 14.38
N PHE A 219 -16.34 -24.65 15.57
CA PHE A 219 -15.10 -24.34 16.27
C PHE A 219 -15.09 -24.90 17.72
N PRO A 220 -14.84 -26.21 17.90
CA PRO A 220 -14.63 -26.84 19.21
C PRO A 220 -13.22 -26.61 19.75
N ARG A 221 -13.01 -25.41 20.32
CA ARG A 221 -11.69 -24.97 20.78
C ARG A 221 -11.10 -25.94 21.81
N GLY A 222 -9.84 -26.31 21.59
CA GLY A 222 -9.09 -27.20 22.48
C GLY A 222 -9.49 -28.67 22.39
N ALA A 223 -10.27 -29.09 21.38
CA ALA A 223 -10.71 -30.47 21.23
C ALA A 223 -9.56 -31.49 20.96
N GLY A 224 -8.36 -31.02 20.63
CA GLY A 224 -7.20 -31.89 20.42
C GLY A 224 -7.49 -32.96 19.35
N VAL A 225 -7.26 -34.25 19.65
CA VAL A 225 -7.52 -35.33 18.68
C VAL A 225 -9.00 -35.49 18.32
N LEU A 226 -9.92 -34.96 19.13
CA LEU A 226 -11.37 -35.08 18.92
C LEU A 226 -11.86 -34.25 17.72
N TYR A 227 -11.02 -33.43 17.09
CA TYR A 227 -11.34 -32.82 15.79
C TYR A 227 -11.51 -33.86 14.66
N THR A 228 -10.90 -35.05 14.78
CA THR A 228 -10.74 -36.03 13.68
C THR A 228 -12.05 -36.39 12.98
N ASP A 229 -13.11 -36.63 13.73
CA ASP A 229 -14.42 -37.03 13.21
C ASP A 229 -15.54 -36.00 13.51
N TYR A 230 -15.19 -34.85 14.11
CA TYR A 230 -16.16 -33.83 14.51
C TYR A 230 -16.97 -33.32 13.32
N ALA A 231 -16.32 -33.00 12.20
CA ALA A 231 -17.01 -32.51 11.00
C ALA A 231 -17.99 -33.54 10.45
N GLN A 232 -17.57 -34.81 10.35
CA GLN A 232 -18.42 -35.90 9.88
C GLN A 232 -19.61 -36.15 10.82
N LYS A 233 -19.37 -36.15 12.13
CA LYS A 233 -20.39 -36.42 13.13
C LYS A 233 -21.40 -35.29 13.26
N THR A 234 -21.01 -34.04 13.05
CA THR A 234 -21.89 -32.88 13.22
C THR A 234 -22.50 -32.37 11.91
N GLY A 235 -21.85 -32.61 10.77
CA GLY A 235 -22.27 -32.10 9.45
C GLY A 235 -21.82 -30.66 9.15
N VAL A 236 -20.90 -30.10 9.93
CA VAL A 236 -20.31 -28.77 9.62
C VAL A 236 -19.48 -28.82 8.34
N THR A 237 -19.44 -27.71 7.61
CA THR A 237 -18.72 -27.58 6.33
C THR A 237 -17.24 -27.26 6.51
N ALA A 238 -16.85 -26.65 7.62
CA ALA A 238 -15.46 -26.30 7.92
C ALA A 238 -15.16 -26.42 9.42
N LEU A 239 -13.89 -26.62 9.75
CA LEU A 239 -13.39 -26.68 11.12
C LEU A 239 -12.58 -25.43 11.47
N GLY A 240 -13.01 -24.70 12.49
CA GLY A 240 -12.16 -23.72 13.17
C GLY A 240 -11.13 -24.45 14.04
N LEU A 241 -9.88 -24.01 14.00
CA LEU A 241 -8.76 -24.58 14.75
C LEU A 241 -8.10 -23.50 15.61
N ASP A 242 -7.74 -23.85 16.84
CA ASP A 242 -6.96 -23.00 17.73
C ASP A 242 -5.45 -23.29 17.62
N TRP A 243 -4.64 -22.41 18.21
CA TRP A 243 -3.18 -22.43 18.05
C TRP A 243 -2.50 -23.62 18.72
N SER A 244 -3.20 -24.34 19.61
CA SER A 244 -2.66 -25.57 20.21
C SER A 244 -2.66 -26.76 19.26
N VAL A 245 -3.43 -26.68 18.17
CA VAL A 245 -3.52 -27.74 17.16
C VAL A 245 -2.22 -27.78 16.35
N PRO A 246 -1.45 -28.88 16.37
CA PRO A 246 -0.23 -28.99 15.57
C PRO A 246 -0.54 -28.88 14.07
N LEU A 247 0.28 -28.14 13.32
CA LEU A 247 0.06 -27.93 11.87
C LEU A 247 0.02 -29.25 11.09
N SER A 248 0.82 -30.24 11.47
CA SER A 248 0.79 -31.57 10.87
C SER A 248 -0.54 -32.31 11.08
N PHE A 249 -1.24 -32.03 12.18
CA PHE A 249 -2.58 -32.56 12.41
C PHE A 249 -3.64 -31.74 11.69
N ALA A 250 -3.52 -30.41 11.67
CA ALA A 250 -4.38 -29.53 10.87
C ALA A 250 -4.35 -29.90 9.37
N GLN A 251 -3.18 -30.23 8.82
CA GLN A 251 -3.01 -30.71 7.45
C GLN A 251 -3.77 -32.00 7.16
N LYS A 252 -3.78 -32.95 8.12
CA LYS A 252 -4.55 -34.19 8.01
C LYS A 252 -6.05 -33.93 8.03
N LEU A 253 -6.52 -33.05 8.91
CA LEU A 253 -7.93 -32.65 8.94
C LEU A 253 -8.35 -31.98 7.62
N GLN A 254 -7.46 -31.16 7.05
CA GLN A 254 -7.69 -30.45 5.79
C GLN A 254 -7.83 -31.38 4.56
N GLU A 255 -7.45 -32.66 4.68
CA GLU A 255 -7.69 -33.64 3.61
C GLU A 255 -9.18 -33.94 3.42
N THR A 256 -9.98 -33.81 4.47
CA THR A 256 -11.40 -34.19 4.45
C THR A 256 -12.34 -33.00 4.58
N VAL A 257 -11.92 -31.92 5.23
CA VAL A 257 -12.76 -30.76 5.48
C VAL A 257 -11.95 -29.45 5.45
N PRO A 258 -12.45 -28.35 4.84
CA PRO A 258 -11.80 -27.05 4.93
C PRO A 258 -11.53 -26.64 6.38
N VAL A 259 -10.39 -25.98 6.61
CA VAL A 259 -9.98 -25.52 7.94
C VAL A 259 -9.88 -24.00 8.00
N GLN A 260 -10.15 -23.43 9.18
CA GLN A 260 -10.05 -22.01 9.49
C GLN A 260 -9.16 -21.82 10.72
N GLY A 261 -8.19 -20.91 10.68
CA GLY A 261 -7.27 -20.67 11.81
C GLY A 261 -5.80 -20.57 11.36
N ASN A 262 -4.81 -20.85 12.20
CA ASN A 262 -4.92 -21.04 13.65
C ASN A 262 -3.89 -20.20 14.43
N LEU A 263 -3.54 -19.02 13.90
CA LEU A 263 -2.45 -18.19 14.45
C LEU A 263 -2.68 -17.83 15.92
N ASP A 264 -1.66 -18.01 16.75
CA ASP A 264 -1.68 -17.59 18.15
C ASP A 264 -1.88 -16.05 18.24
N PRO A 265 -2.95 -15.55 18.88
CA PRO A 265 -3.17 -14.12 19.09
C PRO A 265 -2.00 -13.42 19.79
N VAL A 266 -1.21 -14.13 20.61
CA VAL A 266 -0.04 -13.56 21.28
C VAL A 266 1.05 -13.23 20.27
N ARG A 267 1.20 -14.00 19.17
CA ARG A 267 2.10 -13.63 18.07
C ARG A 267 1.64 -12.34 17.38
N LEU A 268 0.32 -12.14 17.24
CA LEU A 268 -0.23 -10.88 16.73
C LEU A 268 0.05 -9.70 17.68
N VAL A 269 -0.04 -9.90 19.00
CA VAL A 269 0.37 -8.87 19.97
C VAL A 269 1.86 -8.57 19.86
N ALA A 270 2.70 -9.59 19.71
CA ALA A 270 4.15 -9.44 19.60
C ALA A 270 4.58 -8.69 18.33
N GLY A 271 3.93 -8.95 17.19
CA GLY A 271 4.29 -8.34 15.90
C GLY A 271 5.65 -8.81 15.38
N GLY A 272 6.17 -8.07 14.39
CA GLY A 272 7.53 -8.28 13.85
C GLY A 272 7.76 -9.72 13.38
N LYS A 273 8.98 -10.24 13.60
CA LYS A 273 9.40 -11.58 13.15
C LYS A 273 8.53 -12.71 13.70
N ALA A 274 8.11 -12.63 14.96
CA ALA A 274 7.27 -13.67 15.58
C ALA A 274 5.88 -13.77 14.93
N LEU A 275 5.32 -12.64 14.48
CA LEU A 275 4.08 -12.61 13.72
C LEU A 275 4.30 -13.17 12.32
N ASP A 276 5.32 -12.70 11.61
CA ASP A 276 5.61 -13.15 10.24
C ASP A 276 5.85 -14.66 10.22
N GLU A 277 6.79 -15.19 11.01
CA GLU A 277 7.04 -16.64 11.12
C GLU A 277 5.77 -17.45 11.41
N GLY A 278 4.89 -16.93 12.27
CA GLY A 278 3.64 -17.60 12.59
C GLY A 278 2.68 -17.65 11.39
N VAL A 279 2.49 -16.52 10.71
CA VAL A 279 1.70 -16.43 9.48
C VAL A 279 2.28 -17.34 8.41
N ASP A 280 3.60 -17.28 8.24
CA ASP A 280 4.36 -18.02 7.25
C ASP A 280 4.20 -19.53 7.37
N MET A 281 4.46 -20.06 8.57
CA MET A 281 4.35 -21.49 8.86
C MET A 281 2.94 -22.01 8.57
N ILE A 282 1.91 -21.23 8.91
CA ILE A 282 0.51 -21.60 8.67
C ILE A 282 0.19 -21.59 7.18
N LEU A 283 0.58 -20.55 6.45
CA LEU A 283 0.34 -20.46 5.00
C LEU A 283 1.08 -21.56 4.24
N GLN A 284 2.33 -21.86 4.62
CA GLN A 284 3.08 -22.97 4.03
C GLN A 284 2.41 -24.32 4.30
N ALA A 285 1.90 -24.52 5.51
CA ALA A 285 1.28 -25.79 5.88
C ALA A 285 -0.12 -25.98 5.26
N LEU A 286 -0.95 -24.95 5.25
CA LEU A 286 -2.39 -25.06 4.97
C LEU A 286 -2.84 -24.31 3.72
N GLY A 287 -2.03 -23.39 3.17
CA GLY A 287 -2.44 -22.49 2.09
C GLY A 287 -2.62 -23.14 0.71
N SER A 288 -2.17 -24.39 0.53
CA SER A 288 -2.28 -25.12 -0.75
C SER A 288 -3.63 -25.82 -0.97
N LYS A 289 -4.51 -25.82 0.04
CA LYS A 289 -5.83 -26.47 0.06
C LYS A 289 -6.89 -25.48 0.57
N PRO A 290 -8.19 -25.80 0.52
CA PRO A 290 -9.24 -24.92 1.06
C PRO A 290 -8.95 -24.51 2.51
N PHE A 291 -8.69 -23.22 2.70
CA PHE A 291 -8.18 -22.67 3.95
C PHE A 291 -8.65 -21.23 4.15
N ILE A 292 -9.10 -20.91 5.36
CA ILE A 292 -9.43 -19.54 5.78
C ILE A 292 -8.44 -19.13 6.86
N PHE A 293 -7.48 -18.26 6.51
CA PHE A 293 -6.53 -17.75 7.49
C PHE A 293 -7.27 -16.99 8.60
N ASN A 294 -7.04 -17.38 9.84
CA ASN A 294 -7.60 -16.70 11.00
C ASN A 294 -6.66 -16.86 12.20
N LEU A 295 -6.93 -16.11 13.26
CA LEU A 295 -6.36 -16.43 14.55
C LEU A 295 -6.91 -17.76 15.08
N GLY A 296 -6.35 -18.27 16.18
CA GLY A 296 -6.90 -19.33 17.01
C GLY A 296 -7.71 -18.83 18.22
N HIS A 297 -7.79 -17.50 18.42
CA HIS A 297 -8.72 -16.82 19.33
C HIS A 297 -9.15 -15.43 18.79
N GLY A 298 -10.09 -14.76 19.47
CA GLY A 298 -10.36 -13.34 19.22
C GLY A 298 -9.14 -12.44 19.47
N ILE A 299 -9.08 -11.32 18.75
CA ILE A 299 -8.03 -10.28 18.91
C ILE A 299 -8.09 -9.72 20.33
N THR A 300 -6.92 -9.59 20.97
CA THR A 300 -6.83 -9.08 22.34
C THR A 300 -6.81 -7.54 22.38
N PRO A 301 -7.32 -6.90 23.45
CA PRO A 301 -7.34 -5.43 23.55
C PRO A 301 -5.98 -4.74 23.44
N GLN A 302 -4.89 -5.45 23.76
CA GLN A 302 -3.52 -4.95 23.73
C GLN A 302 -2.89 -4.99 22.33
N THR A 303 -3.55 -5.62 21.37
CA THR A 303 -3.02 -5.79 20.00
C THR A 303 -2.83 -4.43 19.32
N PRO A 304 -1.60 -4.06 18.91
CA PRO A 304 -1.38 -2.86 18.11
C PRO A 304 -2.04 -2.97 16.73
N ILE A 305 -2.66 -1.89 16.27
CA ILE A 305 -3.29 -1.81 14.93
C ILE A 305 -2.29 -2.15 13.83
N ALA A 306 -1.06 -1.63 13.93
CA ALA A 306 0.01 -1.88 12.95
C ALA A 306 0.34 -3.37 12.80
N HIS A 307 0.15 -4.18 13.85
CA HIS A 307 0.40 -5.62 13.77
C HIS A 307 -0.74 -6.34 13.03
N VAL A 308 -1.98 -5.86 13.14
CA VAL A 308 -3.09 -6.36 12.31
C VAL A 308 -2.85 -6.01 10.84
N GLU A 309 -2.39 -4.79 10.55
CA GLU A 309 -2.01 -4.37 9.19
C GLU A 309 -0.86 -5.22 8.63
N GLN A 310 0.17 -5.49 9.44
CA GLN A 310 1.27 -6.39 9.10
C GLN A 310 0.76 -7.79 8.76
N MET A 311 -0.07 -8.39 9.62
CA MET A 311 -0.66 -9.71 9.39
C MET A 311 -1.45 -9.75 8.09
N VAL A 312 -2.33 -8.77 7.85
CA VAL A 312 -3.15 -8.70 6.62
C VAL A 312 -2.27 -8.59 5.38
N LYS A 313 -1.27 -7.71 5.42
CA LYS A 313 -0.31 -7.53 4.32
C LYS A 313 0.45 -8.83 4.04
N ARG A 314 0.88 -9.54 5.08
CA ARG A 314 1.61 -10.81 4.97
C ARG A 314 0.73 -11.93 4.41
N VAL A 315 -0.50 -12.09 4.94
CA VAL A 315 -1.47 -13.10 4.49
C VAL A 315 -1.86 -12.92 3.03
N ARG A 316 -2.02 -11.67 2.57
CA ARG A 316 -2.41 -11.36 1.17
C ARG A 316 -1.27 -11.43 0.16
N GLY A 317 -0.09 -11.88 0.57
CA GLY A 317 1.06 -11.95 -0.34
C GLY A 317 1.64 -10.59 -0.71
N GLN A 318 1.22 -9.48 -0.09
CA GLN A 318 1.92 -8.19 -0.21
C GLN A 318 3.22 -8.14 0.63
N GLY A 319 3.57 -9.25 1.29
CA GLY A 319 4.84 -9.46 1.96
C GLY A 319 5.59 -10.70 1.51
N PHE A 320 4.94 -11.72 0.95
CA PHE A 320 5.56 -13.01 0.64
C PHE A 320 6.11 -13.06 -0.79
N SER A 321 7.36 -12.63 -0.93
CA SER A 321 8.33 -13.56 -1.48
C SER A 321 8.55 -14.63 -0.41
N SER A 322 8.40 -15.91 -0.74
CA SER A 322 9.03 -16.98 0.02
C SER A 322 10.50 -16.62 0.27
N MET A 323 11.12 -17.03 1.38
CA MET A 323 12.60 -17.12 1.42
C MET A 323 13.12 -18.21 0.44
N GLN A 324 12.52 -18.32 -0.74
CA GLN A 324 13.17 -18.78 -1.95
C GLN A 324 13.85 -17.61 -2.67
N GLU A 325 13.48 -16.34 -2.41
CA GLU A 325 14.06 -15.18 -3.09
C GLU A 325 14.30 -13.97 -2.15
N MET A 326 15.49 -13.37 -2.21
CA MET A 326 15.92 -12.16 -1.46
C MET A 326 16.27 -11.03 -2.41
N LYS A 327 15.69 -9.84 -2.26
CA LYS A 327 16.07 -8.68 -3.09
C LYS A 327 17.38 -8.04 -2.60
N LEU A 328 18.33 -7.81 -3.51
CA LEU A 328 19.61 -7.17 -3.21
C LEU A 328 19.42 -5.75 -2.63
N GLN A 329 18.42 -5.00 -3.12
CA GLN A 329 18.14 -3.64 -2.64
C GLN A 329 17.71 -3.62 -1.16
N GLU A 330 16.93 -4.60 -0.71
CA GLU A 330 16.52 -4.74 0.69
C GLU A 330 17.71 -4.98 1.63
N LEU A 331 18.76 -5.64 1.11
CA LEU A 331 20.01 -5.81 1.83
C LEU A 331 20.80 -4.50 1.88
N LYS A 332 20.83 -3.73 0.78
CA LYS A 332 21.56 -2.45 0.69
C LYS A 332 20.96 -1.37 1.61
N SER A 333 19.64 -1.36 1.75
CA SER A 333 18.90 -0.40 2.58
C SER A 333 19.08 -0.60 4.08
N LYS A 334 19.53 -1.78 4.51
CA LYS A 334 19.85 -2.05 5.93
C LYS A 334 21.03 -1.19 6.40
N THR A 335 20.90 -0.68 7.61
CA THR A 335 21.98 0.02 8.32
C THR A 335 23.13 -0.95 8.62
N PRO A 336 24.37 -0.47 8.87
CA PRO A 336 25.48 -1.34 9.25
C PRO A 336 25.18 -2.22 10.47
N VAL A 337 24.38 -1.71 11.43
CA VAL A 337 23.97 -2.45 12.62
C VAL A 337 23.00 -3.58 12.27
N GLU A 338 22.00 -3.30 11.43
CA GLU A 338 21.04 -4.30 10.96
C GLU A 338 21.72 -5.35 10.06
N LEU A 339 22.69 -4.95 9.24
CA LEU A 339 23.48 -5.87 8.43
C LEU A 339 24.34 -6.79 9.30
N LEU A 340 24.95 -6.25 10.36
CA LEU A 340 25.74 -7.05 11.29
C LEU A 340 24.85 -8.07 12.01
N ALA A 341 23.72 -7.63 12.57
CA ALA A 341 22.76 -8.52 13.21
C ALA A 341 22.25 -9.60 12.24
N PHE A 342 21.96 -9.23 10.99
CA PHE A 342 21.53 -10.18 9.97
C PHE A 342 22.63 -11.17 9.57
N ALA A 343 23.89 -10.73 9.51
CA ALA A 343 25.03 -11.61 9.29
C ALA A 343 25.26 -12.57 10.45
N GLU A 344 25.07 -12.12 11.68
CA GLU A 344 25.14 -12.96 12.89
C GLU A 344 24.02 -14.02 12.90
N GLU A 345 22.79 -13.65 12.53
CA GLU A 345 21.67 -14.60 12.36
C GLU A 345 21.96 -15.69 11.31
N LEU A 346 22.71 -15.35 10.24
CA LEU A 346 23.13 -16.28 9.19
C LEU A 346 24.44 -17.02 9.49
N GLU A 347 24.95 -16.89 10.71
CA GLU A 347 26.20 -17.51 11.17
C GLU A 347 27.40 -17.19 10.24
N VAL A 348 27.51 -15.92 9.83
CA VAL A 348 28.68 -15.41 9.11
C VAL A 348 29.85 -15.24 10.08
N GLU A 349 30.93 -15.98 9.85
CA GLU A 349 32.14 -15.89 10.68
C GLU A 349 32.80 -14.51 10.58
N ASN A 350 33.24 -13.96 11.72
CA ASN A 350 33.94 -12.67 11.82
C ASN A 350 33.20 -11.47 11.18
N ALA A 351 31.86 -11.49 11.16
CA ALA A 351 31.02 -10.44 10.60
C ALA A 351 31.34 -9.03 11.14
N ASN A 352 31.72 -8.94 12.42
CA ASN A 352 32.06 -7.69 13.11
C ASN A 352 33.34 -6.99 12.60
N ALA A 353 34.26 -7.73 11.97
CA ALA A 353 35.51 -7.19 11.44
C ALA A 353 35.40 -6.78 9.95
N MET A 354 34.29 -7.14 9.29
CA MET A 354 34.10 -6.92 7.85
C MET A 354 33.60 -5.51 7.56
N ARG A 355 34.04 -4.94 6.44
CA ARG A 355 33.44 -3.70 5.90
C ARG A 355 32.06 -4.00 5.32
N LYS A 356 31.18 -2.99 5.20
CA LYS A 356 29.80 -3.15 4.69
C LYS A 356 29.73 -4.01 3.42
N GLN A 357 30.63 -3.81 2.46
CA GLN A 357 30.66 -4.61 1.21
C GLN A 357 31.07 -6.06 1.42
N GLU A 358 32.11 -6.31 2.21
CA GLU A 358 32.55 -7.67 2.55
C GLU A 358 31.47 -8.40 3.34
N LEU A 359 30.78 -7.69 4.23
CA LEU A 359 29.66 -8.18 5.02
C LEU A 359 28.46 -8.54 4.14
N MET A 360 28.05 -7.66 3.21
CA MET A 360 27.01 -7.97 2.23
C MET A 360 27.39 -9.18 1.39
N PHE A 361 28.63 -9.25 0.92
CA PHE A 361 29.11 -10.39 0.13
C PHE A 361 29.04 -11.70 0.93
N ALA A 362 29.45 -11.68 2.20
CA ALA A 362 29.40 -12.84 3.08
C ALA A 362 27.96 -13.28 3.38
N ILE A 363 27.05 -12.33 3.62
CA ILE A 363 25.61 -12.59 3.78
C ILE A 363 25.04 -13.25 2.52
N LEU A 364 25.25 -12.65 1.36
CA LEU A 364 24.72 -13.17 0.08
C LEU A 364 25.29 -14.54 -0.24
N LYS A 365 26.56 -14.80 0.08
CA LYS A 365 27.16 -16.12 -0.07
C LYS A 365 26.49 -17.16 0.84
N LYS A 366 26.16 -16.80 2.09
CA LYS A 366 25.42 -17.70 3.00
C LYS A 366 24.00 -17.96 2.51
N LEU A 367 23.29 -16.93 2.06
CA LEU A 367 21.94 -17.07 1.48
C LEU A 367 21.95 -17.99 0.24
N ALA A 368 22.92 -17.81 -0.66
CA ALA A 368 23.07 -18.67 -1.83
C ALA A 368 23.40 -20.13 -1.46
N LEU A 369 24.17 -20.37 -0.39
CA LEU A 369 24.44 -21.73 0.12
C LEU A 369 23.20 -22.40 0.72
N GLN A 370 22.23 -21.62 1.18
CA GLN A 370 20.93 -22.09 1.67
C GLN A 370 19.89 -22.24 0.55
N GLU A 371 20.33 -22.19 -0.72
CA GLU A 371 19.47 -22.25 -1.92
C GLU A 371 18.42 -21.13 -1.99
N ILE A 372 18.71 -19.98 -1.36
CA ILE A 372 17.90 -18.76 -1.48
C ILE A 372 18.37 -18.00 -2.72
N GLU A 373 17.49 -17.84 -3.70
CA GLU A 373 17.72 -17.04 -4.89
C GLU A 373 17.85 -15.57 -4.50
N ILE A 374 18.77 -14.84 -5.14
CA ILE A 374 18.97 -13.42 -4.85
C ILE A 374 18.49 -12.66 -6.07
N ILE A 375 17.52 -11.77 -5.93
CA ILE A 375 17.01 -10.94 -7.03
C ILE A 375 17.74 -9.60 -7.03
N GLY A 376 18.37 -9.28 -8.16
CA GLY A 376 18.97 -7.97 -8.40
C GLY A 376 18.09 -7.14 -9.34
N GLU A 377 18.06 -5.84 -9.11
CA GLU A 377 17.40 -4.85 -9.97
C GLU A 377 18.35 -3.69 -10.23
N GLY A 378 18.36 -3.17 -11.46
CA GLY A 378 19.03 -1.92 -11.78
C GLY A 378 18.83 -1.50 -13.23
N VAL A 379 19.37 -0.34 -13.59
CA VAL A 379 19.25 0.24 -14.93
C VAL A 379 20.47 -0.11 -15.77
N VAL A 380 20.25 -0.65 -16.95
CA VAL A 380 21.30 -1.11 -17.87
C VAL A 380 22.14 0.06 -18.36
N GLU A 381 23.46 -0.05 -18.21
CA GLU A 381 24.46 0.73 -18.94
C GLU A 381 25.31 -0.23 -19.79
N ILE A 382 25.24 -0.09 -21.12
CA ILE A 382 26.05 -0.89 -22.06
C ILE A 382 27.35 -0.15 -22.36
N LEU A 383 28.49 -0.82 -22.15
CA LEU A 383 29.81 -0.27 -22.42
C LEU A 383 30.26 -0.56 -23.86
N GLN A 384 31.31 0.13 -24.30
CA GLN A 384 31.82 0.05 -25.68
C GLN A 384 32.21 -1.37 -26.12
N ASP A 385 32.67 -2.19 -25.18
CA ASP A 385 33.07 -3.58 -25.42
C ASP A 385 31.87 -4.55 -25.54
N GLY A 386 30.64 -4.05 -25.44
CA GLY A 386 29.40 -4.80 -25.68
C GLY A 386 28.84 -5.58 -24.50
N PHE A 387 29.53 -5.58 -23.36
CA PHE A 387 28.96 -6.01 -22.07
C PHE A 387 28.36 -4.80 -21.33
N GLY A 388 27.59 -5.06 -20.26
CA GLY A 388 26.94 -3.99 -19.51
C GLY A 388 26.89 -4.24 -18.01
N PHE A 389 26.39 -3.24 -17.29
CA PHE A 389 26.13 -3.30 -15.86
C PHE A 389 24.73 -2.79 -15.54
N LEU A 390 24.07 -3.40 -14.56
CA LEU A 390 22.90 -2.81 -13.92
C LEU A 390 23.39 -1.84 -12.84
N ARG A 391 23.14 -0.55 -13.06
CA ARG A 391 23.47 0.53 -12.14
C ARG A 391 22.34 0.76 -11.16
N SER A 392 22.71 1.05 -9.91
CA SER A 392 21.73 1.34 -8.85
C SER A 392 21.24 2.79 -8.88
N ALA A 393 19.94 2.99 -8.69
CA ALA A 393 19.35 4.32 -8.50
C ALA A 393 19.85 4.98 -7.19
N ASP A 394 20.04 4.21 -6.12
CA ASP A 394 20.55 4.70 -4.82
C ASP A 394 21.95 5.30 -4.93
N ALA A 395 22.74 4.80 -5.88
CA ALA A 395 24.08 5.29 -6.18
C ALA A 395 24.05 6.41 -7.24
N ASN A 396 22.87 6.96 -7.57
CA ASN A 396 22.66 7.91 -8.66
C ASN A 396 23.20 7.41 -10.01
N TYR A 397 23.13 6.10 -10.27
CA TYR A 397 23.74 5.45 -11.43
C TYR A 397 25.27 5.62 -11.52
N LEU A 398 25.95 5.70 -10.36
CA LEU A 398 27.41 5.62 -10.29
C LEU A 398 27.87 4.18 -10.56
N PRO A 399 29.02 4.00 -11.22
CA PRO A 399 29.73 2.73 -11.17
C PRO A 399 30.05 2.35 -9.72
N GLY A 400 29.42 1.28 -9.26
CA GLY A 400 29.56 0.73 -7.92
C GLY A 400 30.22 -0.65 -7.96
N PRO A 401 30.90 -1.06 -6.87
CA PRO A 401 31.39 -2.44 -6.73
C PRO A 401 30.25 -3.45 -6.57
N ASP A 402 29.06 -2.98 -6.27
CA ASP A 402 27.81 -3.73 -6.09
C ASP A 402 26.91 -3.71 -7.33
N ASP A 403 27.46 -3.32 -8.48
CA ASP A 403 26.80 -3.40 -9.79
C ASP A 403 26.72 -4.84 -10.28
N ILE A 404 25.68 -5.11 -11.07
CA ILE A 404 25.39 -6.45 -11.59
C ILE A 404 25.83 -6.51 -13.05
N TYR A 405 26.81 -7.35 -13.34
CA TYR A 405 27.31 -7.63 -14.67
C TYR A 405 26.24 -8.29 -15.56
N LEU A 406 26.17 -7.79 -16.80
CA LEU A 406 25.39 -8.33 -17.90
C LEU A 406 26.29 -8.81 -19.02
N SER A 407 26.09 -10.06 -19.43
CA SER A 407 26.83 -10.64 -20.54
C SER A 407 26.35 -10.09 -21.89
N PRO A 408 27.24 -9.97 -22.90
CA PRO A 408 26.85 -9.63 -24.28
C PRO A 408 25.81 -10.59 -24.88
N SER A 409 25.75 -11.84 -24.41
CA SER A 409 24.73 -12.82 -24.79
C SER A 409 23.34 -12.45 -24.27
N GLN A 410 23.22 -12.01 -23.01
CA GLN A 410 21.94 -11.60 -22.44
C GLN A 410 21.43 -10.32 -23.12
N ILE A 411 22.31 -9.34 -23.31
CA ILE A 411 22.00 -8.10 -24.01
C ILE A 411 21.45 -8.39 -25.41
N ARG A 412 22.12 -9.25 -26.19
CA ARG A 412 21.65 -9.63 -27.53
C ARG A 412 20.36 -10.45 -27.52
N ARG A 413 20.22 -11.40 -26.58
CA ARG A 413 19.05 -12.29 -26.51
C ARG A 413 17.75 -11.53 -26.23
N PHE A 414 17.80 -10.56 -25.33
CA PHE A 414 16.63 -9.75 -24.96
C PHE A 414 16.59 -8.38 -25.65
N SER A 415 17.54 -8.11 -26.57
CA SER A 415 17.67 -6.82 -27.26
C SER A 415 17.73 -5.62 -26.31
N LEU A 416 18.39 -5.79 -25.16
CA LEU A 416 18.51 -4.75 -24.13
C LEU A 416 19.27 -3.54 -24.66
N LYS A 417 18.87 -2.37 -24.17
CA LYS A 417 19.48 -1.08 -24.46
C LYS A 417 19.87 -0.38 -23.16
N THR A 418 20.76 0.60 -23.26
CA THR A 418 21.04 1.49 -22.13
C THR A 418 19.75 2.19 -21.71
N GLY A 419 19.50 2.24 -20.41
CA GLY A 419 18.27 2.76 -19.81
C GLY A 419 17.22 1.71 -19.44
N ASP A 420 17.33 0.46 -19.92
CA ASP A 420 16.34 -0.57 -19.55
C ASP A 420 16.48 -0.90 -18.07
N THR A 421 15.37 -0.88 -17.32
CA THR A 421 15.35 -1.39 -15.95
C THR A 421 15.20 -2.90 -16.02
N VAL A 422 16.17 -3.65 -15.49
CA VAL A 422 16.16 -5.12 -15.53
C VAL A 422 16.12 -5.66 -14.11
N GLU A 423 15.23 -6.61 -13.87
CA GLU A 423 15.16 -7.38 -12.63
C GLU A 423 15.35 -8.87 -12.94
N GLY A 424 16.06 -9.57 -12.07
CA GLY A 424 16.15 -11.01 -12.12
C GLY A 424 17.17 -11.59 -11.17
N PRO A 425 17.27 -12.92 -11.09
CA PRO A 425 18.16 -13.58 -10.17
C PRO A 425 19.62 -13.32 -10.52
N ILE A 426 20.42 -13.08 -9.50
CA ILE A 426 21.85 -12.81 -9.56
C ILE A 426 22.63 -13.89 -8.84
N ARG A 427 23.88 -14.07 -9.25
CA ARG A 427 24.85 -14.89 -8.56
C ARG A 427 26.04 -14.06 -8.10
N SER A 428 26.68 -14.52 -7.04
CA SER A 428 27.96 -13.98 -6.59
C SER A 428 29.07 -14.21 -7.64
N PRO A 429 30.08 -13.33 -7.69
CA PRO A 429 31.28 -13.54 -8.51
C PRO A 429 31.97 -14.86 -8.14
N LYS A 430 32.41 -15.60 -9.18
CA LYS A 430 33.29 -16.77 -9.04
C LYS A 430 34.73 -16.33 -8.78
N GLU A 431 35.60 -17.29 -8.50
CA GLU A 431 37.03 -17.06 -8.31
C GLU A 431 37.64 -16.34 -9.53
N GLY A 432 38.16 -15.13 -9.32
CA GLY A 432 38.67 -14.24 -10.38
C GLY A 432 37.68 -13.21 -10.94
N GLU A 433 36.38 -13.31 -10.63
CA GLU A 433 35.37 -12.30 -10.98
C GLU A 433 35.25 -11.25 -9.85
N ARG A 434 34.86 -10.01 -10.19
CA ARG A 434 34.73 -8.90 -9.23
C ARG A 434 33.30 -8.43 -8.96
N TYR A 435 32.36 -8.75 -9.84
CA TYR A 435 30.99 -8.22 -9.81
C TYR A 435 29.97 -9.34 -9.70
N PHE A 436 28.80 -9.03 -9.15
CA PHE A 436 27.63 -9.92 -9.26
C PHE A 436 27.28 -10.10 -10.73
N ALA A 437 26.71 -11.23 -11.11
CA ALA A 437 26.30 -11.47 -12.49
C ALA A 437 24.83 -11.87 -12.54
N LEU A 438 24.08 -11.31 -13.49
CA LEU A 438 22.70 -11.71 -13.72
C LEU A 438 22.66 -13.14 -14.26
N LEU A 439 21.86 -14.01 -13.66
CA LEU A 439 21.62 -15.38 -14.13
C LEU A 439 20.56 -15.38 -15.24
N LYS A 440 19.41 -14.77 -14.95
CA LYS A 440 18.24 -14.75 -15.82
C LYS A 440 17.59 -13.36 -15.73
N VAL A 441 16.98 -12.93 -16.82
CA VAL A 441 16.11 -11.75 -16.84
C VAL A 441 14.69 -12.22 -16.51
N ASN A 442 14.11 -11.69 -15.43
CA ASN A 442 12.73 -11.97 -15.03
C ASN A 442 11.79 -10.89 -15.56
N THR A 443 12.15 -9.62 -15.42
CA THR A 443 11.37 -8.50 -15.96
C THR A 443 12.28 -7.46 -16.60
N ILE A 444 11.74 -6.71 -17.55
CA ILE A 444 12.38 -5.53 -18.15
C ILE A 444 11.34 -4.41 -18.19
N ASN A 445 11.70 -3.23 -17.68
CA ASN A 445 10.83 -2.07 -17.55
C ASN A 445 9.47 -2.40 -16.89
N PHE A 446 9.52 -3.28 -15.89
CA PHE A 446 8.37 -3.75 -15.10
C PHE A 446 7.36 -4.62 -15.87
N GLU A 447 7.75 -5.16 -17.03
CA GLU A 447 6.95 -6.09 -17.84
C GLU A 447 7.71 -7.41 -18.09
N ASP A 448 6.98 -8.42 -18.57
CA ASP A 448 7.56 -9.70 -18.98
C ASP A 448 8.48 -9.52 -20.22
N PRO A 449 9.70 -10.10 -20.25
CA PRO A 449 10.65 -9.95 -21.33
C PRO A 449 10.12 -10.31 -22.72
N ASP A 450 9.12 -11.19 -22.82
CA ASP A 450 8.56 -11.61 -24.10
C ASP A 450 7.67 -10.54 -24.76
N THR A 451 7.14 -9.56 -23.99
CA THR A 451 6.29 -8.48 -24.54
C THR A 451 7.07 -7.41 -25.32
N ILE A 452 8.40 -7.39 -25.19
CA ILE A 452 9.27 -6.31 -25.69
C ILE A 452 9.58 -6.42 -27.17
N ARG A 453 9.54 -7.63 -27.73
CA ARG A 453 9.95 -7.89 -29.12
C ARG A 453 9.14 -7.13 -30.17
N HIS A 454 7.98 -6.61 -29.80
CA HIS A 454 7.07 -5.87 -30.66
C HIS A 454 7.04 -4.35 -30.41
N LYS A 455 7.89 -3.82 -29.52
CA LYS A 455 7.89 -2.40 -29.16
C LYS A 455 8.64 -1.54 -30.19
N ILE A 456 8.11 -0.34 -30.41
CA ILE A 456 8.67 0.65 -31.35
C ILE A 456 9.73 1.47 -30.60
N HIS A 457 10.87 1.72 -31.24
CA HIS A 457 11.92 2.56 -30.68
C HIS A 457 11.44 4.00 -30.49
N PHE A 458 11.91 4.68 -29.43
CA PHE A 458 11.49 6.04 -29.08
C PHE A 458 11.60 7.04 -30.24
N ASP A 459 12.67 6.95 -31.03
CA ASP A 459 12.90 7.85 -32.16
C ASP A 459 11.93 7.63 -33.34
N ASN A 460 11.26 6.48 -33.39
CA ASN A 460 10.27 6.13 -34.42
C ASN A 460 8.83 6.42 -33.97
N LEU A 461 8.61 6.78 -32.71
CA LEU A 461 7.30 7.14 -32.18
C LEU A 461 6.87 8.52 -32.69
N THR A 462 5.57 8.69 -32.93
CA THR A 462 5.03 9.89 -33.57
C THR A 462 4.87 11.02 -32.54
N PRO A 463 5.63 12.13 -32.65
CA PRO A 463 5.55 13.22 -31.67
C PRO A 463 4.33 14.11 -31.88
N LEU A 464 3.56 14.34 -30.82
CA LEU A 464 2.42 15.25 -30.79
C LEU A 464 2.63 16.42 -29.82
N TYR A 465 1.78 17.44 -29.93
CA TYR A 465 1.60 18.41 -28.85
C TYR A 465 0.95 17.71 -27.63
N PRO A 466 1.22 18.18 -26.41
CA PRO A 466 0.47 17.77 -25.23
C PRO A 466 -1.04 17.99 -25.43
N ASN A 467 -1.82 16.95 -25.17
CA ASN A 467 -3.29 16.96 -25.26
C ASN A 467 -3.97 16.52 -23.95
N GLU A 468 -3.21 15.94 -23.02
CA GLU A 468 -3.64 15.65 -21.66
C GLU A 468 -2.97 16.62 -20.68
N ARG A 469 -3.78 17.25 -19.84
CA ARG A 469 -3.33 18.25 -18.88
C ARG A 469 -2.78 17.59 -17.61
N LEU A 470 -1.65 18.10 -17.13
CA LEU A 470 -1.15 17.86 -15.78
C LEU A 470 -1.70 18.95 -14.87
N ARG A 471 -2.74 18.65 -14.09
CA ARG A 471 -3.37 19.59 -13.17
C ARG A 471 -2.45 19.85 -11.98
N MET A 472 -2.09 21.11 -11.76
CA MET A 472 -1.18 21.50 -10.67
C MET A 472 -1.95 21.78 -9.37
N GLU A 473 -3.14 22.37 -9.46
CA GLU A 473 -4.01 22.67 -8.32
C GLU A 473 -4.36 21.40 -7.53
N MET A 474 -4.12 21.44 -6.20
CA MET A 474 -4.49 20.37 -5.27
C MET A 474 -5.87 20.58 -4.65
N ASP A 475 -6.61 19.50 -4.38
CA ASP A 475 -7.99 19.56 -3.87
C ASP A 475 -8.11 20.08 -2.42
N ASN A 476 -7.04 19.99 -1.63
CA ASN A 476 -7.00 20.51 -0.27
C ASN A 476 -5.93 21.62 -0.16
N PRO A 477 -6.27 22.89 -0.46
CA PRO A 477 -5.35 24.01 -0.33
C PRO A 477 -5.11 24.30 1.16
N THR A 478 -4.25 23.51 1.80
CA THR A 478 -3.80 23.72 3.19
C THR A 478 -2.65 24.74 3.27
N GLY A 479 -2.12 25.17 2.13
CA GLY A 479 -0.97 26.06 2.03
C GLY A 479 -1.31 27.54 1.84
N LYS A 480 -0.44 28.42 2.33
CA LYS A 480 -0.37 29.83 1.92
C LYS A 480 0.11 30.01 0.47
N ASP A 481 0.68 28.96 -0.12
CA ASP A 481 1.32 29.01 -1.42
C ASP A 481 0.32 28.80 -2.57
N MET A 482 0.22 29.81 -3.44
CA MET A 482 -0.70 29.82 -4.59
C MET A 482 -0.01 29.41 -5.91
N SER A 483 1.25 28.97 -5.86
CA SER A 483 2.06 28.61 -7.04
C SER A 483 1.33 27.69 -8.01
N GLN A 484 0.75 26.61 -7.49
CA GLN A 484 0.08 25.57 -8.27
C GLN A 484 -1.12 26.12 -9.05
N ARG A 485 -1.99 26.88 -8.37
CA ARG A 485 -3.16 27.53 -8.98
C ARG A 485 -2.76 28.56 -10.02
N VAL A 486 -1.71 29.35 -9.75
CA VAL A 486 -1.19 30.35 -10.69
C VAL A 486 -0.60 29.68 -11.93
N ILE A 487 0.17 28.59 -11.79
CA ILE A 487 0.68 27.82 -12.94
C ILE A 487 -0.49 27.37 -13.83
N ASP A 488 -1.53 26.79 -13.23
CA ASP A 488 -2.70 26.28 -13.96
C ASP A 488 -3.46 27.36 -14.76
N LEU A 489 -3.40 28.62 -14.35
CA LEU A 489 -4.06 29.74 -15.02
C LEU A 489 -3.17 30.41 -16.08
N VAL A 490 -1.87 30.43 -15.84
CA VAL A 490 -0.92 31.25 -16.61
C VAL A 490 -0.13 30.42 -17.60
N ALA A 491 0.36 29.26 -17.19
CA ALA A 491 1.22 28.39 -17.99
C ALA A 491 0.82 26.93 -17.75
N PRO A 492 -0.36 26.50 -18.26
CA PRO A 492 -0.84 25.13 -18.05
C PRO A 492 0.17 24.13 -18.62
N LEU A 493 0.41 23.04 -17.88
CA LEU A 493 1.36 22.00 -18.24
C LEU A 493 0.61 20.75 -18.69
N GLY A 494 1.19 20.01 -19.64
CA GLY A 494 0.61 18.76 -20.16
C GLY A 494 1.59 17.60 -20.21
N LYS A 495 1.06 16.41 -20.43
CA LYS A 495 1.84 15.21 -20.69
C LYS A 495 2.60 15.36 -22.00
N GLY A 496 3.93 15.28 -21.93
CA GLY A 496 4.82 15.56 -23.06
C GLY A 496 5.34 17.00 -23.15
N GLN A 497 5.11 17.83 -22.13
CA GLN A 497 5.53 19.25 -22.14
C GLN A 497 7.07 19.40 -22.11
N ARG A 498 7.57 20.40 -22.84
CA ARG A 498 8.94 20.93 -22.73
C ARG A 498 8.89 22.29 -22.04
N GLY A 499 8.88 22.26 -20.71
CA GLY A 499 8.76 23.44 -19.86
C GLY A 499 10.10 24.00 -19.41
N LEU A 500 10.24 25.33 -19.43
CA LEU A 500 11.35 26.05 -18.80
C LEU A 500 10.83 26.92 -17.65
N ILE A 501 11.42 26.75 -16.47
CA ILE A 501 11.29 27.69 -15.35
C ILE A 501 12.47 28.65 -15.43
N VAL A 502 12.23 29.83 -15.99
CA VAL A 502 13.23 30.86 -16.21
C VAL A 502 13.36 31.69 -14.94
N ALA A 503 14.46 31.51 -14.20
CA ALA A 503 14.59 32.03 -12.85
C ALA A 503 15.96 32.67 -12.61
N PRO A 504 16.00 33.95 -12.21
CA PRO A 504 17.17 34.52 -11.56
C PRO A 504 17.50 33.80 -10.25
N PRO A 505 18.74 33.89 -9.74
CA PRO A 505 19.06 33.44 -8.39
C PRO A 505 18.15 34.08 -7.33
N ARG A 506 17.77 33.31 -6.30
CA ARG A 506 16.96 33.71 -5.13
C ARG A 506 15.49 34.11 -5.39
N THR A 507 14.87 33.62 -6.47
CA THR A 507 13.45 33.89 -6.80
C THR A 507 12.48 32.78 -6.38
N GLY A 508 12.97 31.71 -5.74
CA GLY A 508 12.13 30.59 -5.28
C GLY A 508 12.03 29.40 -6.24
N LYS A 509 13.01 29.22 -7.15
CA LYS A 509 13.05 28.12 -8.14
C LYS A 509 12.80 26.74 -7.50
N THR A 510 13.48 26.46 -6.39
CA THR A 510 13.47 25.14 -5.74
C THR A 510 12.10 24.84 -5.14
N VAL A 511 11.50 25.82 -4.46
CA VAL A 511 10.15 25.70 -3.88
C VAL A 511 9.11 25.50 -4.99
N LEU A 512 9.22 26.22 -6.10
CA LEU A 512 8.31 26.04 -7.23
C LEU A 512 8.41 24.64 -7.83
N LEU A 513 9.64 24.11 -7.99
CA LEU A 513 9.87 22.77 -8.50
C LEU A 513 9.34 21.68 -7.54
N GLN A 514 9.50 21.87 -6.22
CA GLN A 514 8.91 21.01 -5.20
C GLN A 514 7.38 21.02 -5.26
N ASN A 515 6.77 22.19 -5.41
CA ASN A 515 5.31 22.32 -5.53
C ASN A 515 4.78 21.59 -6.77
N ILE A 516 5.48 21.67 -7.91
CA ILE A 516 5.16 20.92 -9.13
C ILE A 516 5.28 19.41 -8.87
N ALA A 517 6.35 18.97 -8.21
CA ALA A 517 6.55 17.57 -7.85
C ALA A 517 5.40 17.04 -6.97
N HIS A 518 5.02 17.78 -5.93
CA HIS A 518 3.91 17.44 -5.04
C HIS A 518 2.59 17.34 -5.80
N SER A 519 2.30 18.31 -6.67
CA SER A 519 1.10 18.28 -7.53
C SER A 519 1.05 17.04 -8.41
N ILE A 520 2.15 16.70 -9.09
CA ILE A 520 2.22 15.52 -9.95
C ILE A 520 1.98 14.27 -9.11
N THR A 521 2.64 14.12 -7.96
CA THR A 521 2.48 12.93 -7.13
C THR A 521 1.09 12.77 -6.53
N ALA A 522 0.38 13.87 -6.28
CA ALA A 522 -0.96 13.84 -5.70
C ALA A 522 -2.05 13.64 -6.76
N ASN A 523 -1.97 14.39 -7.87
CA ASN A 523 -3.02 14.43 -8.89
C ASN A 523 -2.79 13.42 -10.02
N HIS A 524 -1.54 13.01 -10.24
CA HIS A 524 -1.10 12.13 -11.33
C HIS A 524 -0.20 10.99 -10.83
N PRO A 525 -0.68 10.13 -9.90
CA PRO A 525 0.12 9.04 -9.35
C PRO A 525 0.52 7.98 -10.39
N GLU A 526 -0.10 7.98 -11.57
CA GLU A 526 0.28 7.15 -12.71
C GLU A 526 1.59 7.58 -13.40
N CYS A 527 1.98 8.85 -13.23
CA CYS A 527 3.20 9.40 -13.85
C CYS A 527 4.45 8.93 -13.10
N TYR A 528 5.45 8.46 -13.84
CA TYR A 528 6.76 8.13 -13.29
C TYR A 528 7.60 9.40 -13.11
N LEU A 529 7.72 9.87 -11.87
CA LEU A 529 8.40 11.11 -11.53
C LEU A 529 9.90 10.88 -11.22
N ILE A 530 10.75 11.55 -11.99
CA ILE A 530 12.21 11.61 -11.78
C ILE A 530 12.58 13.07 -11.50
N VAL A 531 13.31 13.30 -10.40
CA VAL A 531 13.93 14.59 -10.11
C VAL A 531 15.42 14.48 -10.35
N LEU A 532 15.94 15.21 -11.34
CA LEU A 532 17.34 15.21 -11.74
C LEU A 532 18.02 16.50 -11.28
N LEU A 533 18.93 16.39 -10.32
CA LEU A 533 19.68 17.51 -9.75
C LEU A 533 21.13 17.49 -10.23
N ILE A 534 21.54 18.54 -10.95
CA ILE A 534 22.86 18.64 -11.60
C ILE A 534 23.62 19.85 -11.05
N ASP A 535 24.82 19.60 -10.52
CA ASP A 535 25.74 20.63 -10.03
C ASP A 535 25.06 21.54 -8.97
N GLU A 536 24.21 20.93 -8.14
CA GLU A 536 23.54 21.58 -7.02
C GLU A 536 24.15 21.19 -5.69
N ARG A 537 23.74 21.90 -4.63
CA ARG A 537 24.31 21.74 -3.30
C ARG A 537 23.80 20.49 -2.59
N PRO A 538 24.65 19.77 -1.83
CA PRO A 538 24.24 18.56 -1.10
C PRO A 538 23.03 18.76 -0.17
N GLU A 539 22.92 19.93 0.47
CA GLU A 539 21.78 20.25 1.33
C GLU A 539 20.47 20.41 0.56
N GLU A 540 20.52 20.94 -0.68
CA GLU A 540 19.34 21.07 -1.55
C GLU A 540 18.91 19.70 -2.09
N VAL A 541 19.88 18.82 -2.39
CA VAL A 541 19.61 17.43 -2.75
C VAL A 541 18.89 16.69 -1.62
N THR A 542 19.39 16.82 -0.40
CA THR A 542 18.81 16.16 0.79
C THR A 542 17.39 16.65 1.06
N ASP A 543 17.14 17.96 0.92
CA ASP A 543 15.81 18.55 1.08
C ASP A 543 14.82 18.00 0.04
N MET A 544 15.25 17.94 -1.23
CA MET A 544 14.43 17.37 -2.30
C MET A 544 14.11 15.89 -2.08
N GLN A 545 15.10 15.08 -1.67
CA GLN A 545 14.94 13.65 -1.37
C GLN A 545 13.93 13.38 -0.25
N ARG A 546 13.87 14.26 0.76
CA ARG A 546 12.93 14.11 1.89
C ARG A 546 11.53 14.65 1.58
N SER A 547 11.44 15.63 0.70
CA SER A 547 10.20 16.34 0.39
C SER A 547 9.39 15.67 -0.72
N VAL A 548 10.04 15.12 -1.74
CA VAL A 548 9.37 14.62 -2.95
C VAL A 548 9.23 13.10 -2.93
N LYS A 549 8.03 12.62 -3.25
CA LYS A 549 7.75 11.19 -3.47
C LYS A 549 8.03 10.83 -4.94
N GLY A 550 9.27 10.50 -5.25
CA GLY A 550 9.69 10.12 -6.59
C GLY A 550 11.14 9.67 -6.61
N GLU A 551 11.65 9.32 -7.78
CA GLU A 551 13.04 8.96 -7.93
C GLU A 551 13.90 10.23 -7.97
N VAL A 552 14.75 10.45 -6.97
CA VAL A 552 15.63 11.63 -6.92
C VAL A 552 17.05 11.21 -7.25
N VAL A 553 17.51 11.62 -8.43
CA VAL A 553 18.85 11.34 -8.96
C VAL A 553 19.66 12.62 -8.95
N SER A 554 20.87 12.58 -8.41
CA SER A 554 21.69 13.77 -8.22
C SER A 554 23.17 13.57 -8.57
N SER A 555 23.81 14.67 -8.95
CA SER A 555 25.26 14.81 -9.04
C SER A 555 25.62 16.19 -8.52
N THR A 556 26.13 16.27 -7.29
CA THR A 556 26.43 17.54 -6.61
C THR A 556 27.61 18.26 -7.26
N PHE A 557 27.82 19.53 -6.91
CA PHE A 557 28.94 20.34 -7.42
C PHE A 557 30.34 19.78 -7.09
N ASP A 558 30.44 18.81 -6.18
CA ASP A 558 31.70 18.13 -5.83
C ASP A 558 32.16 17.16 -6.93
N GLU A 559 31.25 16.76 -7.82
CA GLU A 559 31.49 15.80 -8.89
C GLU A 559 32.02 16.49 -10.17
N PRO A 560 32.79 15.80 -11.02
CA PRO A 560 33.30 16.38 -12.26
C PRO A 560 32.21 16.55 -13.33
N ALA A 561 32.41 17.48 -14.27
CA ALA A 561 31.46 17.73 -15.37
C ALA A 561 31.13 16.48 -16.22
N SER A 562 32.11 15.58 -16.42
CA SER A 562 31.88 14.30 -17.10
C SER A 562 30.85 13.43 -16.39
N ARG A 563 30.80 13.51 -15.05
CA ARG A 563 29.85 12.79 -14.24
C ARG A 563 28.43 13.34 -14.39
N HIS A 564 28.26 14.67 -14.35
CA HIS A 564 26.97 15.30 -14.60
C HIS A 564 26.37 14.88 -15.94
N VAL A 565 27.20 14.84 -16.99
CA VAL A 565 26.81 14.39 -18.32
C VAL A 565 26.39 12.92 -18.31
N GLN A 566 27.18 12.04 -17.69
CA GLN A 566 26.86 10.60 -17.61
C GLN A 566 25.52 10.35 -16.90
N VAL A 567 25.28 10.98 -15.75
CA VAL A 567 24.02 10.82 -14.99
C VAL A 567 22.83 11.26 -15.80
N ALA A 568 22.93 12.43 -16.44
CA ALA A 568 21.84 12.94 -17.28
C ALA A 568 21.54 12.00 -18.46
N GLU A 569 22.58 11.44 -19.10
CA GLU A 569 22.41 10.47 -20.19
C GLU A 569 21.76 9.16 -19.71
N MET A 570 22.12 8.65 -18.53
CA MET A 570 21.45 7.48 -17.95
C MET A 570 19.98 7.75 -17.67
N VAL A 571 19.66 8.91 -17.08
CA VAL A 571 18.28 9.28 -16.73
C VAL A 571 17.42 9.47 -17.98
N ILE A 572 17.94 10.12 -19.02
CA ILE A 572 17.16 10.33 -20.25
C ILE A 572 16.95 9.04 -21.02
N GLU A 573 17.94 8.16 -21.08
CA GLU A 573 17.77 6.86 -21.73
C GLU A 573 16.76 6.01 -20.95
N LYS A 574 16.82 5.97 -19.61
CA LYS A 574 15.79 5.32 -18.79
C LYS A 574 14.39 5.86 -19.10
N ALA A 575 14.23 7.17 -19.13
CA ALA A 575 12.94 7.80 -19.41
C ALA A 575 12.41 7.42 -20.81
N LYS A 576 13.28 7.39 -21.83
CA LYS A 576 12.90 6.93 -23.18
C LYS A 576 12.43 5.48 -23.17
N ARG A 577 13.14 4.58 -22.49
CA ARG A 577 12.73 3.16 -22.38
C ARG A 577 11.37 3.03 -21.72
N LEU A 578 11.11 3.75 -20.63
CA LEU A 578 9.80 3.73 -19.98
C LEU A 578 8.67 4.26 -20.90
N VAL A 579 8.94 5.27 -21.72
CA VAL A 579 7.96 5.78 -22.71
C VAL A 579 7.74 4.80 -23.87
N GLU A 580 8.76 4.07 -24.32
CA GLU A 580 8.59 2.96 -25.28
C GLU A 580 7.63 1.87 -24.75
N HIS A 581 7.48 1.80 -23.43
CA HIS A 581 6.52 0.94 -22.72
C HIS A 581 5.15 1.61 -22.46
N GLY A 582 4.89 2.77 -23.04
CA GLY A 582 3.60 3.47 -22.93
C GLY A 582 3.39 4.16 -21.58
N ARG A 583 4.46 4.35 -20.78
CA ARG A 583 4.36 5.08 -19.51
C ARG A 583 4.47 6.59 -19.72
N ASP A 584 3.79 7.35 -18.88
CA ASP A 584 3.99 8.79 -18.75
C ASP A 584 5.14 9.07 -17.78
N VAL A 585 6.19 9.72 -18.25
CA VAL A 585 7.39 10.03 -17.47
C VAL A 585 7.54 11.54 -17.33
N VAL A 586 7.81 12.01 -16.11
CA VAL A 586 8.11 13.42 -15.85
C VAL A 586 9.50 13.56 -15.26
N ILE A 587 10.35 14.35 -15.91
CA ILE A 587 11.67 14.74 -15.40
C ILE A 587 11.61 16.20 -14.94
N LEU A 588 11.89 16.41 -13.65
CA LEU A 588 12.14 17.73 -13.08
C LEU A 588 13.65 17.96 -13.02
N LEU A 589 14.18 18.84 -13.87
CA LEU A 589 15.62 19.08 -13.99
C LEU A 589 16.03 20.41 -13.34
N ASP A 590 16.91 20.34 -12.34
CA ASP A 590 17.55 21.53 -11.73
C ASP A 590 19.08 21.41 -11.84
N SER A 591 19.76 22.01 -12.82
CA SER A 591 19.23 22.91 -13.87
C SER A 591 19.77 22.58 -15.26
N ILE A 592 19.03 22.97 -16.30
CA ILE A 592 19.46 22.80 -17.70
C ILE A 592 20.66 23.69 -18.04
N THR A 593 20.78 24.85 -17.38
CA THR A 593 21.92 25.75 -17.57
C THR A 593 23.22 25.10 -17.10
N ARG A 594 23.21 24.50 -15.91
CA ARG A 594 24.37 23.77 -15.37
C ARG A 594 24.71 22.54 -16.20
N LEU A 595 23.71 21.81 -16.66
CA LEU A 595 23.92 20.71 -17.59
C LEU A 595 24.60 21.18 -18.89
N GLY A 596 24.12 22.29 -19.48
CA GLY A 596 24.74 22.91 -20.65
C GLY A 596 26.21 23.30 -20.43
N ARG A 597 26.55 23.84 -19.26
CA ARG A 597 27.95 24.11 -18.86
C ARG A 597 28.78 22.83 -18.78
N ALA A 598 28.23 21.77 -18.18
CA ALA A 598 28.93 20.49 -18.07
C ALA A 598 29.26 19.90 -19.46
N TYR A 599 28.31 19.92 -20.40
CA TYR A 599 28.56 19.49 -21.78
C TYR A 599 29.62 20.34 -22.48
N ASN A 600 29.60 21.66 -22.29
CA ASN A 600 30.61 22.55 -22.85
C ASN A 600 32.03 22.23 -22.37
N THR A 601 32.17 21.85 -21.10
CA THR A 601 33.46 21.46 -20.52
C THR A 601 33.96 20.11 -21.04
N VAL A 602 33.06 19.17 -21.31
CA VAL A 602 33.40 17.77 -21.67
C VAL A 602 33.60 17.60 -23.18
N VAL A 603 32.95 18.42 -24.01
CA VAL A 603 33.06 18.32 -25.47
C VAL A 603 34.48 18.68 -25.95
N PRO A 604 35.09 17.85 -26.83
CA PRO A 604 36.35 18.21 -27.48
C PRO A 604 36.21 19.51 -28.27
N SER A 605 37.20 20.39 -28.17
CA SER A 605 37.18 21.69 -28.86
C SER A 605 36.99 21.51 -30.37
N SER A 606 35.99 22.19 -30.92
CA SER A 606 35.71 22.24 -32.36
C SER A 606 36.58 23.26 -33.11
N GLY A 607 37.35 24.07 -32.37
CA GLY A 607 38.05 25.25 -32.89
C GLY A 607 37.14 26.44 -33.19
N LYS A 608 35.82 26.34 -32.96
CA LYS A 608 34.84 27.42 -33.15
C LYS A 608 34.12 27.70 -31.84
N VAL A 609 34.42 28.85 -31.23
CA VAL A 609 33.81 29.30 -29.98
C VAL A 609 32.82 30.41 -30.27
N LEU A 610 31.57 30.22 -29.86
CA LEU A 610 30.50 31.20 -29.93
C LEU A 610 30.67 32.26 -28.83
N THR A 611 29.87 33.32 -28.93
CA THR A 611 29.78 34.35 -27.89
C THR A 611 29.58 33.71 -26.52
N GLY A 612 30.25 34.24 -25.49
CA GLY A 612 30.13 33.72 -24.13
C GLY A 612 30.98 32.48 -23.82
N GLY A 613 31.87 32.03 -24.73
CA GLY A 613 32.80 30.93 -24.45
C GLY A 613 32.21 29.53 -24.65
N VAL A 614 31.09 29.44 -25.37
CA VAL A 614 30.42 28.18 -25.67
C VAL A 614 30.96 27.60 -26.97
N ASP A 615 31.42 26.36 -26.97
CA ASP A 615 31.83 25.67 -28.20
C ASP A 615 30.62 25.45 -29.13
N ALA A 616 30.80 25.60 -30.44
CA ALA A 616 29.73 25.48 -31.42
C ALA A 616 28.98 24.13 -31.36
N ASN A 617 29.65 23.06 -30.93
CA ASN A 617 29.05 21.71 -30.82
C ASN A 617 28.53 21.40 -29.41
N ALA A 618 28.85 22.22 -28.40
CA ALA A 618 28.56 21.93 -26.99
C ALA A 618 27.07 21.78 -26.70
N LEU A 619 26.22 22.58 -27.36
CA LEU A 619 24.80 22.64 -27.06
C LEU A 619 23.95 21.61 -27.82
N GLN A 620 24.53 20.87 -28.77
CA GLN A 620 23.78 19.89 -29.56
C GLN A 620 23.19 18.77 -28.69
N ARG A 621 23.99 18.19 -27.78
CA ARG A 621 23.54 17.10 -26.89
C ARG A 621 22.53 17.58 -25.84
N PRO A 622 22.77 18.68 -25.11
CA PRO A 622 21.74 19.25 -24.23
C PRO A 622 20.43 19.57 -24.95
N LYS A 623 20.47 20.09 -26.19
CA LYS A 623 19.26 20.35 -26.98
C LYS A 623 18.52 19.07 -27.33
N ARG A 624 19.24 17.98 -27.62
CA ARG A 624 18.62 16.65 -27.82
C ARG A 624 18.01 16.10 -26.54
N PHE A 625 18.66 16.29 -25.39
CA PHE A 625 18.11 15.93 -24.08
C PHE A 625 16.77 16.64 -23.84
N PHE A 626 16.73 17.96 -23.94
CA PHE A 626 15.51 18.72 -23.69
C PHE A 626 14.44 18.52 -24.78
N GLY A 627 14.87 18.37 -26.03
CA GLY A 627 14.03 18.05 -27.18
C GLY A 627 13.52 16.60 -27.21
N ALA A 628 13.98 15.74 -26.30
CA ALA A 628 13.41 14.40 -26.13
C ALA A 628 11.97 14.49 -25.63
N ALA A 629 11.65 15.45 -24.75
CA ALA A 629 10.30 15.60 -24.22
C ALA A 629 9.26 15.88 -25.33
N ARG A 630 8.23 15.05 -25.36
CA ARG A 630 7.17 15.01 -26.38
C ARG A 630 6.02 14.13 -25.89
N ASN A 631 4.82 14.43 -26.39
CA ASN A 631 3.69 13.52 -26.29
C ASN A 631 3.77 12.48 -27.42
N ILE A 632 3.31 11.25 -27.20
CA ILE A 632 3.41 10.16 -28.17
C ILE A 632 2.01 9.68 -28.55
N GLU A 633 1.76 9.54 -29.86
CA GLU A 633 0.47 9.04 -30.37
C GLU A 633 0.21 7.58 -30.00
N GLU A 634 1.25 6.74 -30.08
CA GLU A 634 1.19 5.30 -29.82
C GLU A 634 1.09 4.93 -28.32
N GLY A 635 1.15 5.93 -27.42
CA GLY A 635 1.02 5.78 -25.98
C GLY A 635 2.24 6.25 -25.18
N GLY A 636 1.99 6.73 -23.96
CA GLY A 636 3.00 7.31 -23.07
C GLY A 636 3.39 8.73 -23.45
N SER A 637 4.23 9.34 -22.62
CA SER A 637 4.73 10.70 -22.86
C SER A 637 6.00 10.97 -22.07
N LEU A 638 6.88 11.83 -22.60
CA LEU A 638 8.04 12.34 -21.88
C LEU A 638 7.87 13.84 -21.61
N THR A 639 7.66 14.19 -20.35
CA THR A 639 7.58 15.57 -19.88
C THR A 639 8.92 15.97 -19.26
N ILE A 640 9.49 17.10 -19.67
CA ILE A 640 10.68 17.67 -19.03
C ILE A 640 10.36 19.11 -18.63
N ILE A 641 10.44 19.38 -17.33
CA ILE A 641 10.34 20.72 -16.75
C ILE A 641 11.69 21.05 -16.15
N ALA A 642 12.41 21.98 -16.76
CA ALA A 642 13.77 22.31 -16.36
C ALA A 642 13.89 23.75 -15.88
N THR A 643 14.70 23.99 -14.85
CA THR A 643 15.06 25.35 -14.45
C THR A 643 16.16 25.88 -15.36
N ALA A 644 16.05 27.15 -15.76
CA ALA A 644 17.05 27.88 -16.52
C ALA A 644 17.45 29.14 -15.76
N LEU A 645 18.75 29.27 -15.47
CA LEU A 645 19.30 30.41 -14.76
C LEU A 645 19.51 31.59 -15.72
N VAL A 646 18.96 32.75 -15.34
CA VAL A 646 19.13 34.04 -16.04
C VAL A 646 19.62 35.11 -15.06
N ASP A 647 20.04 36.27 -15.56
CA ASP A 647 20.53 37.39 -14.75
C ASP A 647 21.65 36.99 -13.75
N THR A 648 22.51 36.07 -14.17
CA THR A 648 23.67 35.58 -13.40
C THR A 648 24.92 36.46 -13.59
N GLY A 649 24.89 37.35 -14.59
CA GLY A 649 26.06 38.12 -15.03
C GLY A 649 27.00 37.35 -15.96
N SER A 650 26.68 36.10 -16.31
CA SER A 650 27.45 35.28 -17.25
C SER A 650 26.85 35.32 -18.65
N ARG A 651 27.61 35.84 -19.62
CA ARG A 651 27.22 35.77 -21.05
C ARG A 651 27.04 34.34 -21.56
N MET A 652 27.74 33.38 -20.95
CA MET A 652 27.59 31.96 -21.27
C MET A 652 26.16 31.48 -20.98
N ASP A 653 25.61 31.88 -19.83
CA ASP A 653 24.27 31.46 -19.41
C ASP A 653 23.19 32.09 -20.28
N GLU A 654 23.38 33.35 -20.69
CA GLU A 654 22.49 34.03 -21.63
C GLU A 654 22.41 33.28 -22.97
N VAL A 655 23.55 32.88 -23.52
CA VAL A 655 23.60 32.10 -24.77
C VAL A 655 22.98 30.71 -24.61
N ILE A 656 23.24 30.03 -23.49
CA ILE A 656 22.63 28.74 -23.18
C ILE A 656 21.10 28.88 -23.09
N PHE A 657 20.61 29.91 -22.40
CA PHE A 657 19.19 30.16 -22.23
C PHE A 657 18.49 30.40 -23.57
N GLU A 658 19.02 31.27 -24.43
CA GLU A 658 18.41 31.57 -25.73
C GLU A 658 18.29 30.33 -26.62
N GLU A 659 19.28 29.44 -26.58
CA GLU A 659 19.25 28.18 -27.34
C GLU A 659 18.16 27.21 -26.87
N PHE A 660 17.89 27.15 -25.56
CA PHE A 660 16.83 26.31 -25.01
C PHE A 660 15.45 26.93 -25.12
N LYS A 661 15.35 28.26 -25.04
CA LYS A 661 14.10 29.00 -25.23
C LYS A 661 13.47 28.68 -26.58
N GLY A 662 14.27 28.60 -27.64
CA GLY A 662 13.81 28.20 -28.97
C GLY A 662 13.31 26.75 -29.07
N THR A 663 13.71 25.89 -28.13
CA THR A 663 13.39 24.44 -28.11
C THR A 663 12.14 24.13 -27.26
N GLY A 664 11.91 24.92 -26.21
CA GLY A 664 10.78 24.79 -25.29
C GLY A 664 9.43 25.17 -25.91
N ASN A 665 8.35 24.71 -25.27
CA ASN A 665 6.98 25.07 -25.64
C ASN A 665 6.13 25.56 -24.46
N SER A 666 6.70 25.67 -23.25
CA SER A 666 6.12 26.34 -22.08
C SER A 666 7.21 27.11 -21.34
N GLU A 667 6.89 28.32 -20.89
CA GLU A 667 7.79 29.19 -20.14
C GLU A 667 7.09 29.69 -18.87
N ILE A 668 7.71 29.45 -17.71
CA ILE A 668 7.33 30.02 -16.42
C ILE A 668 8.45 30.96 -16.00
N VAL A 669 8.22 32.26 -16.04
CA VAL A 669 9.24 33.27 -15.79
C VAL A 669 9.10 33.79 -14.36
N LEU A 670 10.18 33.73 -13.59
CA LEU A 670 10.27 34.30 -12.26
C LEU A 670 11.03 35.64 -12.30
N ASP A 671 10.54 36.63 -11.56
CA ASP A 671 11.09 37.99 -11.56
C ASP A 671 11.67 38.37 -10.19
N ARG A 672 12.90 38.90 -10.21
CA ARG A 672 13.64 39.30 -9.00
C ARG A 672 12.95 40.44 -8.24
N LYS A 673 12.32 41.39 -8.92
CA LYS A 673 11.63 42.53 -8.29
C LYS A 673 10.42 42.09 -7.48
N ILE A 674 9.72 41.05 -7.95
CA ILE A 674 8.59 40.45 -7.21
C ILE A 674 9.11 39.72 -5.96
N ALA A 675 10.16 38.92 -6.12
CA ALA A 675 10.79 38.18 -5.02
C ALA A 675 11.38 39.11 -3.94
N ASP A 676 12.02 40.22 -4.32
CA ASP A 676 12.60 41.20 -3.40
C ASP A 676 11.53 41.88 -2.52
N LYS A 677 10.30 42.00 -3.04
CA LYS A 677 9.11 42.45 -2.29
C LYS A 677 8.45 41.34 -1.45
N ARG A 678 9.01 40.13 -1.45
CA ARG A 678 8.51 38.93 -0.75
C ARG A 678 7.13 38.46 -1.18
N ILE A 679 6.80 38.65 -2.46
CA ILE A 679 5.55 38.17 -3.04
C ILE A 679 5.85 36.82 -3.70
N PHE A 680 5.13 35.77 -3.29
CA PHE A 680 5.30 34.41 -3.82
C PHE A 680 3.94 33.82 -4.23
N PRO A 681 3.84 33.13 -5.38
CA PRO A 681 4.90 32.86 -6.36
C PRO A 681 5.43 34.13 -7.03
N ALA A 682 6.76 34.22 -7.21
CA ALA A 682 7.41 35.39 -7.82
C ALA A 682 7.32 35.36 -9.36
N MET A 683 6.14 35.05 -9.90
CA MET A 683 5.93 34.78 -11.32
C MET A 683 5.56 36.04 -12.10
N ASP A 684 6.23 36.27 -13.23
CA ASP A 684 5.83 37.26 -14.24
C ASP A 684 4.73 36.66 -15.11
N ILE A 685 3.48 36.99 -14.79
CA ILE A 685 2.29 36.47 -15.48
C ILE A 685 2.26 36.85 -16.96
N LEU A 686 2.82 38.02 -17.30
CA LEU A 686 2.74 38.55 -18.65
C LEU A 686 3.72 37.85 -19.59
N LYS A 687 4.88 37.44 -19.08
CA LYS A 687 5.88 36.70 -19.85
C LYS A 687 5.69 35.19 -19.84
N SER A 688 4.99 34.66 -18.83
CA SER A 688 4.74 33.22 -18.69
C SER A 688 3.60 32.75 -19.60
N GLY A 689 3.72 31.56 -20.17
CA GLY A 689 2.68 30.97 -21.02
C GLY A 689 3.07 29.65 -21.67
N THR A 690 2.06 28.97 -22.22
CA THR A 690 2.20 27.67 -22.90
C THR A 690 1.74 27.77 -24.34
N ARG A 691 2.54 27.25 -25.29
CA ARG A 691 2.13 27.14 -26.69
C ARG A 691 1.06 26.07 -26.82
N LYS A 692 0.03 26.32 -27.65
CA LYS A 692 -1.09 25.40 -27.90
C LYS A 692 -1.87 25.02 -26.62
N GLU A 693 -2.02 25.97 -25.71
CA GLU A 693 -2.82 25.79 -24.47
C GLU A 693 -4.30 25.47 -24.74
N ASP A 694 -4.79 25.71 -25.96
CA ASP A 694 -6.12 25.31 -26.41
C ASP A 694 -6.35 23.80 -26.45
N LEU A 695 -5.28 23.00 -26.47
CA LEU A 695 -5.34 21.53 -26.37
C LEU A 695 -5.40 21.05 -24.92
N LEU A 696 -5.04 21.90 -23.95
CA LEU A 696 -4.93 21.54 -22.53
C LEU A 696 -6.05 22.12 -21.68
N VAL A 697 -6.64 23.23 -22.12
CA VAL A 697 -7.66 23.97 -21.38
C VAL A 697 -8.97 23.95 -22.15
N ALA A 698 -10.07 23.65 -21.45
CA ALA A 698 -11.39 23.69 -22.04
C ALA A 698 -11.70 25.07 -22.62
N ARG A 699 -12.41 25.11 -23.76
CA ARG A 699 -12.69 26.35 -24.50
C ARG A 699 -13.34 27.45 -23.64
N GLN A 700 -14.20 27.07 -22.70
CA GLN A 700 -14.89 28.01 -21.81
C GLN A 700 -13.91 28.69 -20.85
N ASP A 701 -13.02 27.92 -20.22
CA ASP A 701 -12.01 28.44 -19.31
C ASP A 701 -10.94 29.25 -20.05
N LEU A 702 -10.57 28.82 -21.27
CA LEU A 702 -9.59 29.54 -22.09
C LEU A 702 -10.07 30.97 -22.42
N GLN A 703 -11.36 31.16 -22.70
CA GLN A 703 -11.93 32.50 -22.89
C GLN A 703 -11.77 33.36 -21.63
N LYS A 704 -12.01 32.78 -20.44
CA LYS A 704 -11.83 33.47 -19.16
C LYS A 704 -10.37 33.83 -18.90
N ILE A 705 -9.43 32.93 -19.22
CA ILE A 705 -7.98 33.19 -19.14
C ILE A 705 -7.59 34.36 -20.05
N PHE A 706 -8.12 34.44 -21.27
CA PHE A 706 -7.86 35.58 -22.16
C PHE A 706 -8.40 36.90 -21.63
N VAL A 707 -9.60 36.90 -21.03
CA VAL A 707 -10.14 38.08 -20.35
C VAL A 707 -9.24 38.49 -19.19
N LEU A 708 -8.83 37.54 -18.35
CA LEU A 708 -7.90 37.77 -17.25
C LEU A 708 -6.59 38.40 -17.75
N ARG A 709 -5.97 37.84 -18.80
CA ARG A 709 -4.74 38.40 -19.40
C ARG A 709 -4.93 39.82 -19.91
N ARG A 710 -6.08 40.16 -20.50
CA ARG A 710 -6.40 41.53 -20.95
C ARG A 710 -6.53 42.51 -19.77
N ILE A 711 -7.09 42.05 -18.64
CA ILE A 711 -7.21 42.86 -17.42
C ILE A 711 -5.84 43.09 -16.76
N LEU A 712 -4.97 42.08 -16.77
CA LEU A 712 -3.63 42.14 -16.17
C LEU A 712 -2.62 42.90 -17.03
N SER A 713 -2.78 42.91 -18.36
CA SER A 713 -1.85 43.55 -19.31
C SER A 713 -1.53 45.04 -19.05
N PRO A 714 -2.48 45.92 -18.66
CA PRO A 714 -2.17 47.32 -18.34
C PRO A 714 -1.50 47.49 -16.96
N MET A 715 -1.47 46.47 -16.11
CA MET A 715 -0.84 46.54 -14.79
C MET A 715 0.68 46.35 -14.89
N GLY A 716 1.44 46.90 -13.95
CA GLY A 716 2.85 46.55 -13.80
C GLY A 716 3.01 45.09 -13.36
N THR A 717 4.17 44.47 -13.65
CA THR A 717 4.41 43.04 -13.35
C THR A 717 4.15 42.68 -11.89
N THR A 718 4.55 43.54 -10.94
CA THR A 718 4.29 43.30 -9.51
C THR A 718 2.80 43.43 -9.17
N ASP A 719 2.15 44.48 -9.64
CA ASP A 719 0.75 44.75 -9.32
C ASP A 719 -0.17 43.67 -9.92
N ALA A 720 0.20 43.12 -11.09
CA ALA A 720 -0.52 42.05 -11.74
C ALA A 720 -0.57 40.76 -10.91
N ILE A 721 0.58 40.32 -10.35
CA ILE A 721 0.64 39.11 -9.52
C ILE A 721 -0.01 39.32 -8.16
N GLU A 722 0.15 40.50 -7.55
CA GLU A 722 -0.56 40.85 -6.30
C GLU A 722 -2.07 40.81 -6.51
N PHE A 723 -2.56 41.45 -7.57
CA PHE A 723 -3.98 41.45 -7.93
C PHE A 723 -4.52 40.04 -8.14
N LEU A 724 -3.79 39.20 -8.90
CA LEU A 724 -4.21 37.82 -9.14
C LEU A 724 -4.25 37.03 -7.83
N ILE A 725 -3.19 37.09 -7.03
CA ILE A 725 -3.12 36.39 -5.73
C ILE A 725 -4.28 36.82 -4.82
N ASP A 726 -4.57 38.11 -4.74
CA ASP A 726 -5.65 38.63 -3.90
C ASP A 726 -7.05 38.19 -4.36
N LYS A 727 -7.24 38.01 -5.67
CA LYS A 727 -8.47 37.39 -6.20
C LYS A 727 -8.54 35.90 -5.94
N LEU A 728 -7.43 35.16 -6.08
CA LEU A 728 -7.38 33.74 -5.81
C LEU A 728 -7.61 33.43 -4.32
N LYS A 729 -7.19 34.30 -3.40
CA LYS A 729 -7.47 34.16 -1.96
C LYS A 729 -8.96 34.23 -1.61
N GLN A 730 -9.80 34.81 -2.47
CA GLN A 730 -11.25 34.92 -2.25
C GLN A 730 -11.99 33.61 -2.58
N THR A 731 -11.31 32.65 -3.23
CA THR A 731 -11.88 31.39 -3.71
C THR A 731 -11.00 30.21 -3.33
N LYS A 732 -11.58 29.02 -3.19
CA LYS A 732 -10.82 27.82 -2.85
C LYS A 732 -10.23 27.16 -4.09
N THR A 733 -10.94 27.24 -5.22
CA THR A 733 -10.54 26.58 -6.47
C THR A 733 -10.48 27.54 -7.66
N ASN A 734 -9.74 27.17 -8.70
CA ASN A 734 -9.70 27.89 -9.96
C ASN A 734 -11.05 27.86 -10.68
N SER A 735 -11.84 26.80 -10.51
CA SER A 735 -13.22 26.74 -11.03
C SER A 735 -14.09 27.83 -10.39
N GLU A 736 -14.09 27.93 -9.06
CA GLU A 736 -14.83 28.98 -8.33
C GLU A 736 -14.35 30.40 -8.74
N PHE A 737 -13.04 30.57 -8.93
CA PHE A 737 -12.48 31.84 -9.42
C PHE A 737 -13.02 32.18 -10.81
N PHE A 738 -13.03 31.22 -11.73
CA PHE A 738 -13.58 31.41 -13.06
C PHE A 738 -15.08 31.70 -13.05
N ASP A 739 -15.84 31.14 -12.11
CA ASP A 739 -17.28 31.45 -11.98
C ASP A 739 -17.52 32.85 -11.45
N SER A 740 -16.65 33.36 -10.58
CA SER A 740 -16.72 34.74 -10.08
C SER A 740 -16.48 35.81 -11.14
N MET A 741 -15.86 35.45 -12.28
CA MET A 741 -15.65 36.35 -13.42
C MET A 741 -16.88 36.49 -14.33
N ASN A 742 -17.88 35.63 -14.17
CA ASN A 742 -19.12 35.67 -14.96
C ASN A 742 -20.16 36.67 -14.42
N THR A 743 -19.89 37.28 -13.27
CA THR A 743 -20.58 38.41 -12.66
C THR A 743 -19.74 39.66 -12.76
#